data_AF-A0A3M1DNV0-F1
#
_entry.id   AF-A0A3M1DNV0-F1
#
_cell.length_a   1.000
_cell.length_b   1.000
_cell.length_c   1.000
_cell.angle_alpha   90.00
_cell.angle_beta   90.00
_cell.angle_gamma   90.00
#
_symmetry.space_group_name_H-M   'P 1'
#
loop_
_entity.id
_entity.type
_entity.pdbx_description
1 polymer ?
#
loop_
_entity_poly.entity_id
_entity_poly.type
_entity_poly.pdbx_seq_one_letter_code
_entity_poly.pdbx_strand_id
1 'polypeptide(L)'
;MTAKRLSQPPALDGDLKDWPDFPCYTLDQDKQIGYGDLSTWGGPSDLSGSFCWGWDDEALYLAVDVKDERVQAHTRGNFWENDYVELWLDVNLAKDFYEAQNDSDDFQFGFMPGNFGDIPSRATVFVPGVSTSKLRQLLVQFQRTAEGYRGEIKIPWATFGDNLDRSGNRLGASLCFSDNDADQPAQEMMICTAPAAISQWGNPTLWNNLELLAPQASLPSSQGNVTAAPVSGQASSDFLRAHFTHFSPDDHLRLYIDCRPNYGGDSVPGIFADYLVQDGDLYYWSAEKGNEGWKWLGFVSFSNQNGQSEWGVPTRWLSLCTPNMRAVFQRLDKKWNQHYVSNVLNIENNFISHAEPPWMSITFNHATPADHLFVYLDSDNRENTGNTTIFPGLGIDHIIQDDSLYQWTGSTWKWIAVVRTRKTATRSVWYFSSQSIRAPVISAKKPIKLGFSRQNASWTNLFTSPVLRVDSYNIVYNEPAMFNFSFNNNFTSGDHLFVYLDTDNNPGTGFSIGGIGADYMIQDSWMFKRSGSAWVAHSCPMSSTVSASASWIFHTSCLNNPSLGFKVIFQRQNSAWAAVYTSPAVTVSGYSVSHSEPAPMPPPTPAPAPMPTPTPAPAYTFTFNNNYVSGDHLFLYLDTDNNSGTGYSIGGIGADYMLQD
;
A
#
# COMPACT_ATOMS: atom_id res chain seq x y z
N MET A 1 14.15 8.42 9.62
CA MET A 1 14.12 9.39 10.74
C MET A 1 14.73 10.71 10.28
N THR A 2 14.50 11.80 11.00
CA THR A 2 15.04 13.13 10.65
C THR A 2 15.67 13.80 11.86
N ALA A 3 16.80 14.49 11.66
CA ALA A 3 17.44 15.36 12.62
C ALA A 3 17.19 16.82 12.26
N LYS A 4 16.62 17.60 13.19
CA LYS A 4 16.35 19.01 12.95
C LYS A 4 17.61 19.83 13.16
N ARG A 5 17.90 20.80 12.27
CA ARG A 5 18.98 21.75 12.52
C ARG A 5 18.59 22.69 13.66
N LEU A 6 19.36 22.69 14.73
CA LEU A 6 19.12 23.51 15.91
C LEU A 6 19.72 24.89 15.70
N SER A 7 18.94 25.94 16.01
CA SER A 7 19.42 27.32 15.89
C SER A 7 20.41 27.70 17.00
N GLN A 8 20.39 26.96 18.11
CA GLN A 8 21.30 27.02 19.24
C GLN A 8 21.52 25.59 19.74
N PRO A 9 22.72 25.23 20.23
CA PRO A 9 22.95 23.92 20.82
C PRO A 9 22.07 23.72 22.07
N PRO A 10 21.57 22.51 22.35
CA PRO A 10 20.80 22.22 23.54
C PRO A 10 21.68 22.34 24.79
N ALA A 11 21.07 22.72 25.91
CA ALA A 11 21.74 22.75 27.20
C ALA A 11 21.83 21.32 27.72
N LEU A 12 23.02 20.69 27.67
CA LEU A 12 23.25 19.33 28.16
C LEU A 12 23.13 19.26 29.69
N ASP A 13 21.92 19.32 30.20
CA ASP A 13 21.58 19.28 31.62
C ASP A 13 20.65 18.11 31.95
N GLY A 14 20.11 17.42 30.94
CA GLY A 14 19.18 16.31 31.07
C GLY A 14 17.72 16.76 31.25
N ASP A 15 17.38 18.03 31.00
CA ASP A 15 16.02 18.55 30.96
C ASP A 15 15.59 18.89 29.52
N LEU A 16 14.71 18.06 28.94
CA LEU A 16 14.36 18.10 27.52
C LEU A 16 13.45 19.28 27.09
N LYS A 17 13.30 20.32 27.91
CA LYS A 17 12.36 21.44 27.65
C LYS A 17 12.80 22.35 26.52
N ASP A 18 14.10 22.40 26.22
CA ASP A 18 14.69 23.14 25.12
C ASP A 18 14.61 22.38 23.78
N TRP A 19 14.10 21.15 23.79
CA TRP A 19 13.75 20.37 22.60
C TRP A 19 12.28 20.60 22.22
N PRO A 20 11.98 21.49 21.26
CA PRO A 20 10.62 21.98 21.02
C PRO A 20 9.64 20.93 20.50
N ASP A 21 10.17 19.86 19.89
CA ASP A 21 9.39 18.82 19.23
C ASP A 21 9.43 17.49 20.01
N PHE A 22 9.92 17.49 21.25
CA PHE A 22 10.03 16.25 22.05
C PHE A 22 8.66 15.82 22.62
N PRO A 23 8.26 14.54 22.48
CA PRO A 23 8.97 13.43 21.81
C PRO A 23 8.79 13.44 20.27
N CYS A 24 9.86 13.12 19.53
CA CYS A 24 9.81 13.04 18.06
C CYS A 24 9.46 11.63 17.56
N TYR A 25 10.00 10.61 18.24
CA TYR A 25 9.83 9.20 17.92
C TYR A 25 9.67 8.40 19.22
N THR A 26 9.00 7.26 19.12
CA THR A 26 8.71 6.38 20.27
C THR A 26 8.99 4.91 19.93
N LEU A 27 9.54 4.19 20.90
CA LEU A 27 9.75 2.75 20.93
C LEU A 27 8.90 2.16 22.06
N ASP A 28 7.75 1.57 21.73
CA ASP A 28 6.75 1.10 22.70
C ASP A 28 5.95 -0.13 22.22
N GLN A 29 6.46 -0.86 21.20
CA GLN A 29 5.77 -2.01 20.59
C GLN A 29 6.65 -3.25 20.56
N ASP A 30 6.01 -4.41 20.69
CA ASP A 30 6.61 -5.74 20.65
C ASP A 30 7.53 -5.97 19.44
N LYS A 31 7.10 -5.52 18.25
CA LYS A 31 7.84 -5.64 17.00
C LYS A 31 9.16 -4.86 16.98
N GLN A 32 9.38 -3.97 17.96
CA GLN A 32 10.59 -3.16 18.10
C GLN A 32 11.60 -3.83 19.02
N ILE A 33 11.26 -4.92 19.71
CA ILE A 33 12.24 -5.72 20.46
C ILE A 33 13.21 -6.35 19.45
N GLY A 34 14.48 -5.97 19.55
CA GLY A 34 15.55 -6.48 18.71
C GLY A 34 16.28 -7.67 19.33
N TYR A 35 16.45 -7.66 20.64
CA TYR A 35 17.21 -8.67 21.39
C TYR A 35 16.49 -9.02 22.68
N GLY A 36 16.66 -10.26 23.15
CA GLY A 36 15.99 -10.79 24.35
C GLY A 36 14.83 -11.73 24.00
N ASP A 37 14.26 -12.35 25.04
CA ASP A 37 13.06 -13.17 24.91
C ASP A 37 11.82 -12.26 24.94
N LEU A 38 11.13 -12.09 23.81
CA LEU A 38 9.94 -11.23 23.74
C LEU A 38 8.86 -11.60 24.77
N SER A 39 8.83 -12.86 25.24
CA SER A 39 7.87 -13.28 26.26
C SER A 39 8.17 -12.74 27.67
N THR A 40 9.37 -12.22 27.89
CA THR A 40 9.77 -11.58 29.15
C THR A 40 9.53 -10.07 29.15
N TRP A 41 9.25 -9.46 28.00
CA TRP A 41 8.93 -8.03 27.92
C TRP A 41 7.61 -7.74 28.62
N GLY A 42 7.66 -7.00 29.73
CA GLY A 42 6.51 -6.59 30.53
C GLY A 42 5.62 -5.52 29.87
N GLY A 43 5.95 -5.13 28.64
CA GLY A 43 5.31 -4.04 27.89
C GLY A 43 5.98 -2.69 28.14
N PRO A 44 5.38 -1.56 27.74
CA PRO A 44 6.09 -0.28 27.76
C PRO A 44 6.49 0.29 29.14
N SER A 45 5.99 -0.30 30.24
CA SER A 45 6.41 0.08 31.59
C SER A 45 7.64 -0.68 32.08
N ASP A 46 7.96 -1.77 31.40
CA ASP A 46 9.19 -2.54 31.57
C ASP A 46 10.27 -1.81 30.75
N LEU A 47 10.40 -2.07 29.45
CA LEU A 47 11.28 -1.28 28.57
C LEU A 47 10.51 -0.49 27.49
N SER A 48 10.66 0.84 27.47
CA SER A 48 10.26 1.69 26.34
C SER A 48 11.04 3.01 26.29
N GLY A 49 10.85 3.81 25.25
CA GLY A 49 11.38 5.17 25.30
C GLY A 49 10.98 6.05 24.14
N SER A 50 11.27 7.33 24.29
CA SER A 50 11.11 8.35 23.25
C SER A 50 12.39 9.10 23.00
N PHE A 51 12.58 9.60 21.78
CA PHE A 51 13.81 10.29 21.42
C PHE A 51 13.60 11.36 20.35
N CYS A 52 14.57 12.28 20.25
CA CYS A 52 14.69 13.28 19.19
C CYS A 52 16.13 13.40 18.72
N TRP A 53 16.29 13.71 17.43
CA TRP A 53 17.57 14.02 16.80
C TRP A 53 17.68 15.51 16.52
N GLY A 54 18.83 16.08 16.84
CA GLY A 54 19.18 17.47 16.53
C GLY A 54 20.58 17.56 15.94
N TRP A 55 20.87 18.60 15.17
CA TRP A 55 22.23 18.82 14.69
C TRP A 55 22.54 20.31 14.50
N ASP A 56 23.82 20.66 14.57
CA ASP A 56 24.34 21.97 14.17
C ASP A 56 25.70 21.82 13.48
N ASP A 57 26.39 22.94 13.24
CA ASP A 57 27.68 22.92 12.55
C ASP A 57 28.79 22.25 13.38
N GLU A 58 28.60 22.00 14.68
CA GLU A 58 29.57 21.43 15.61
C GLU A 58 29.32 19.96 15.95
N ALA A 59 28.05 19.54 16.09
CA ALA A 59 27.71 18.21 16.56
C ALA A 59 26.36 17.65 16.06
N LEU A 60 26.24 16.33 16.20
CA LEU A 60 24.98 15.62 16.26
C LEU A 60 24.53 15.51 17.72
N TYR A 61 23.24 15.70 17.97
CA TYR A 61 22.62 15.64 19.28
C TYR A 61 21.51 14.60 19.31
N LEU A 62 21.38 13.94 20.45
CA LEU A 62 20.33 12.96 20.72
C LEU A 62 19.75 13.24 22.11
N ALA A 63 18.44 13.42 22.17
CA ALA A 63 17.66 13.47 23.41
C ALA A 63 16.89 12.16 23.57
N VAL A 64 16.87 11.60 24.77
CA VAL A 64 16.17 10.35 25.10
C VAL A 64 15.40 10.49 26.41
N ASP A 65 14.25 9.82 26.49
CA ASP A 65 13.47 9.59 27.71
C ASP A 65 13.08 8.11 27.71
N VAL A 66 13.75 7.33 28.55
CA VAL A 66 13.66 5.87 28.61
C VAL A 66 12.90 5.48 29.86
N LYS A 67 11.90 4.62 29.69
CA LYS A 67 11.20 3.94 30.77
C LYS A 67 11.82 2.58 31.00
N ASP A 68 12.11 2.33 32.26
CA ASP A 68 12.87 1.21 32.79
C ASP A 68 12.64 1.19 34.30
N GLU A 69 12.05 0.11 34.81
CA GLU A 69 11.72 -0.07 36.21
C GLU A 69 12.95 -0.10 37.13
N ARG A 70 14.13 -0.51 36.62
CA ARG A 70 15.32 -0.77 37.43
C ARG A 70 16.65 -0.44 36.74
N VAL A 71 16.82 0.79 36.25
CA VAL A 71 18.14 1.29 35.82
C VAL A 71 19.34 0.86 36.70
N GLN A 72 20.10 -0.11 36.22
CA GLN A 72 21.32 -0.72 36.74
C GLN A 72 22.55 -0.22 36.00
N ALA A 73 23.62 -0.05 36.77
CA ALA A 73 24.97 0.03 36.23
C ALA A 73 25.92 -0.70 37.17
N HIS A 74 26.87 -1.40 36.58
CA HIS A 74 27.87 -2.21 37.27
C HIS A 74 29.28 -1.80 36.80
N THR A 75 30.24 -1.91 37.71
CA THR A 75 31.67 -1.69 37.40
C THR A 75 32.39 -2.97 37.00
N ARG A 76 31.76 -4.12 37.21
CA ARG A 76 32.21 -5.46 36.81
C ARG A 76 31.41 -5.88 35.57
N GLY A 77 31.96 -6.75 34.73
CA GLY A 77 31.33 -7.15 33.48
C GLY A 77 31.64 -6.23 32.30
N ASN A 78 30.94 -6.44 31.20
CA ASN A 78 31.06 -5.66 29.97
C ASN A 78 30.11 -4.45 29.98
N PHE A 79 30.36 -3.48 29.12
CA PHE A 79 29.53 -2.26 29.06
C PHE A 79 28.07 -2.58 28.66
N TRP A 80 27.88 -3.48 27.69
CA TRP A 80 26.58 -3.89 27.15
C TRP A 80 25.79 -4.82 28.08
N GLU A 81 26.33 -5.14 29.26
CA GLU A 81 25.66 -5.94 30.31
C GLU A 81 25.00 -5.05 31.39
N ASN A 82 24.67 -3.80 31.04
CA ASN A 82 24.05 -2.81 31.93
C ASN A 82 22.92 -2.11 31.16
N ASP A 83 22.18 -1.22 31.82
CA ASP A 83 21.32 -0.28 31.10
C ASP A 83 22.15 0.75 30.38
N TYR A 84 21.89 0.91 29.09
CA TYR A 84 22.55 1.89 28.25
C TYR A 84 21.74 2.19 26.99
N VAL A 85 22.07 3.30 26.36
CA VAL A 85 21.62 3.66 25.02
C VAL A 85 22.69 3.20 24.03
N GLU A 86 22.31 2.32 23.09
CA GLU A 86 23.15 1.91 21.98
C GLU A 86 22.82 2.71 20.72
N LEU A 87 23.85 3.21 20.04
CA LEU A 87 23.70 3.85 18.74
C LEU A 87 24.69 3.29 17.72
N TRP A 88 24.16 2.72 16.65
CA TRP A 88 24.90 2.53 15.40
C TRP A 88 24.69 3.72 14.48
N LEU A 89 25.78 4.19 13.87
CA LEU A 89 25.77 5.32 12.96
C LEU A 89 26.75 5.10 11.80
N ASP A 90 26.20 4.98 10.59
CA ASP A 90 26.95 5.06 9.33
C ASP A 90 27.03 6.55 8.95
N VAL A 91 28.24 7.11 8.95
CA VAL A 91 28.46 8.52 8.63
C VAL A 91 28.86 8.80 7.19
N ASN A 92 28.98 7.76 6.34
CA ASN A 92 29.23 7.91 4.91
C ASN A 92 28.32 7.03 4.05
N LEU A 93 27.09 6.83 4.50
CA LEU A 93 26.05 5.99 3.90
C LEU A 93 25.98 6.01 2.36
N ALA A 94 26.23 7.14 1.72
CA ALA A 94 26.19 7.24 0.26
C ALA A 94 27.29 6.44 -0.46
N LYS A 95 28.46 6.26 0.16
CA LYS A 95 29.63 5.63 -0.42
C LYS A 95 29.52 4.11 -0.46
N ASP A 96 28.92 3.51 0.57
CA ASP A 96 28.90 2.08 0.86
C ASP A 96 27.52 1.58 1.31
N PHE A 97 26.45 2.26 0.87
CA PHE A 97 25.04 1.93 1.18
C PHE A 97 24.66 0.43 1.16
N TYR A 98 25.30 -0.36 0.30
CA TYR A 98 25.00 -1.79 0.11
C TYR A 98 25.98 -2.73 0.82
N GLU A 99 26.97 -2.21 1.55
CA GLU A 99 27.95 -3.01 2.29
C GLU A 99 27.30 -3.56 3.56
N ALA A 100 27.19 -4.90 3.62
CA ALA A 100 26.51 -5.58 4.70
C ALA A 100 27.40 -5.81 5.95
N GLN A 101 28.56 -5.15 6.00
CA GLN A 101 29.55 -5.26 7.05
C GLN A 101 30.08 -3.88 7.38
N ASN A 102 30.14 -3.56 8.67
CA ASN A 102 30.57 -2.26 9.15
C ASN A 102 32.08 -2.04 8.89
N ASP A 103 32.45 -0.81 8.57
CA ASP A 103 33.84 -0.43 8.28
C ASP A 103 34.34 0.76 9.13
N SER A 104 35.27 1.55 8.59
CA SER A 104 35.89 2.69 9.27
C SER A 104 34.98 3.91 9.47
N ASP A 105 33.86 4.00 8.76
CA ASP A 105 32.88 5.07 8.92
C ASP A 105 31.55 4.63 9.55
N ASP A 106 31.49 3.38 10.00
CA ASP A 106 30.40 2.84 10.79
C ASP A 106 30.74 2.79 12.28
N PHE A 107 30.06 3.63 13.05
CA PHE A 107 30.33 3.79 14.47
C PHE A 107 29.27 3.10 15.34
N GLN A 108 29.71 2.34 16.34
CA GLN A 108 28.85 1.88 17.42
C GLN A 108 29.22 2.59 18.72
N PHE A 109 28.26 3.28 19.30
CA PHE A 109 28.36 3.99 20.56
C PHE A 109 27.56 3.29 21.65
N GLY A 110 28.06 3.40 22.89
CA GLY A 110 27.30 3.09 24.08
C GLY A 110 27.27 4.29 25.03
N PHE A 111 26.09 4.68 25.49
CA PHE A 111 25.89 5.76 26.45
C PHE A 111 25.17 5.24 27.69
N MET A 112 25.91 5.06 28.77
CA MET A 112 25.40 4.51 30.02
C MET A 112 24.97 5.67 30.94
N PRO A 113 23.75 5.65 31.50
CA PRO A 113 23.28 6.66 32.45
C PRO A 113 24.00 6.59 33.80
N GLY A 114 24.61 5.44 34.12
CA GLY A 114 25.13 5.14 35.44
C GLY A 114 24.01 4.67 36.37
N ASN A 115 24.28 4.64 37.68
CA ASN A 115 23.27 4.24 38.67
C ASN A 115 22.71 5.43 39.47
N PHE A 116 23.03 6.66 39.05
CA PHE A 116 22.67 7.91 39.74
C PHE A 116 23.12 7.98 41.22
N GLY A 117 24.12 7.17 41.58
CA GLY A 117 24.77 7.13 42.88
C GLY A 117 26.28 7.22 42.72
N ASP A 118 26.97 6.10 42.91
CA ASP A 118 28.43 6.01 42.89
C ASP A 118 29.02 5.67 41.51
N ILE A 119 28.20 5.22 40.55
CA ILE A 119 28.62 4.92 39.19
C ILE A 119 28.15 6.04 38.26
N PRO A 120 29.09 6.86 37.73
CA PRO A 120 28.73 8.00 36.87
C PRO A 120 28.35 7.54 35.47
N SER A 121 27.58 8.39 34.78
CA SER A 121 27.28 8.27 33.36
C SER A 121 28.57 8.27 32.53
N ARG A 122 28.63 7.44 31.50
CA ARG A 122 29.82 7.27 30.64
C ARG A 122 29.44 6.99 29.20
N ALA A 123 30.23 7.51 28.27
CA ALA A 123 30.17 7.18 26.85
C ALA A 123 31.33 6.26 26.46
N THR A 124 31.10 5.39 25.49
CA THR A 124 32.11 4.57 24.83
C THR A 124 31.87 4.52 23.33
N VAL A 125 32.91 4.22 22.57
CA VAL A 125 32.83 3.85 21.15
C VAL A 125 33.38 2.44 21.03
N PHE A 126 32.53 1.48 20.67
CA PHE A 126 32.91 0.09 20.51
C PHE A 126 33.67 -0.14 19.21
N VAL A 127 33.16 0.42 18.12
CA VAL A 127 33.78 0.38 16.79
C VAL A 127 33.53 1.69 16.03
N PRO A 128 34.44 2.09 15.12
CA PRO A 128 35.88 1.80 15.22
C PRO A 128 36.45 2.44 16.51
N GLY A 129 37.58 1.92 16.99
CA GLY A 129 38.24 2.51 18.16
C GLY A 129 38.66 3.96 17.89
N VAL A 130 38.24 4.89 18.75
CA VAL A 130 38.63 6.31 18.67
C VAL A 130 39.72 6.65 19.69
N SER A 131 40.47 7.73 19.44
CA SER A 131 41.45 8.21 20.42
C SER A 131 40.78 8.63 21.73
N THR A 132 41.48 8.48 22.85
CA THR A 132 40.98 8.93 24.17
C THR A 132 40.65 10.43 24.19
N SER A 133 41.33 11.25 23.38
CA SER A 133 41.02 12.66 23.24
C SER A 133 39.65 12.91 22.59
N LYS A 134 39.29 12.15 21.54
CA LYS A 134 37.98 12.22 20.90
C LYS A 134 36.88 11.66 21.80
N LEU A 135 37.15 10.53 22.47
CA LEU A 135 36.19 9.93 23.41
C LEU A 135 35.78 10.91 24.53
N ARG A 136 36.72 11.70 25.06
CA ARG A 136 36.44 12.72 26.08
C ARG A 136 35.62 13.91 25.59
N GLN A 137 35.44 14.07 24.28
CA GLN A 137 34.61 15.13 23.70
C GLN A 137 33.15 14.71 23.53
N LEU A 138 32.85 13.40 23.64
CA LEU A 138 31.47 12.96 23.80
C LEU A 138 30.96 13.45 25.16
N LEU A 139 29.90 14.24 25.13
CA LEU A 139 29.27 14.74 26.34
C LEU A 139 27.92 14.05 26.51
N VAL A 140 27.69 13.52 27.70
CA VAL A 140 26.43 12.91 28.08
C VAL A 140 25.97 13.49 29.40
N GLN A 141 24.69 13.77 29.51
CA GLN A 141 24.08 14.16 30.76
C GLN A 141 22.76 13.42 30.92
N PHE A 142 22.65 12.66 32.00
CA PHE A 142 21.45 11.89 32.31
C PHE A 142 20.87 12.33 33.65
N GLN A 143 19.54 12.21 33.79
CA GLN A 143 18.79 12.43 35.02
C GLN A 143 17.87 11.25 35.28
N ARG A 144 17.80 10.80 36.54
CA ARG A 144 16.82 9.81 36.97
C ARG A 144 15.43 10.42 36.89
N THR A 145 14.47 9.68 36.36
CA THR A 145 13.05 10.02 36.39
C THR A 145 12.30 9.07 37.33
N ALA A 146 11.00 9.30 37.54
CA ALA A 146 10.19 8.39 38.34
C ALA A 146 9.99 7.01 37.68
N GLU A 147 10.16 6.93 36.36
CA GLU A 147 9.84 5.75 35.54
C GLU A 147 11.06 5.19 34.80
N GLY A 148 12.26 5.73 35.04
CA GLY A 148 13.49 5.36 34.32
C GLY A 148 14.51 6.48 34.33
N TYR A 149 14.94 6.92 33.15
CA TYR A 149 15.92 8.00 32.98
C TYR A 149 15.71 8.80 31.69
N ARG A 150 16.12 10.07 31.73
CA ARG A 150 16.20 10.92 30.54
C ARG A 150 17.61 11.44 30.37
N GLY A 151 17.99 11.77 29.14
CA GLY A 151 19.31 12.33 28.91
C GLY A 151 19.51 12.96 27.55
N GLU A 152 20.63 13.68 27.47
CA GLU A 152 21.07 14.39 26.30
C GLU A 152 22.51 14.03 25.99
N ILE A 153 22.77 13.78 24.71
CA ILE A 153 24.04 13.30 24.20
C ILE A 153 24.51 14.26 23.11
N LYS A 154 25.75 14.74 23.20
CA LYS A 154 26.45 15.50 22.16
C LYS A 154 27.57 14.64 21.58
N ILE A 155 27.52 14.43 20.27
CA ILE A 155 28.55 13.74 19.48
C ILE A 155 29.16 14.77 18.52
N PRO A 156 30.32 15.35 18.86
CA PRO A 156 30.98 16.31 17.96
C PRO A 156 31.34 15.66 16.62
N TRP A 157 31.16 16.38 15.52
CA TRP A 157 31.45 15.84 14.18
C TRP A 157 32.92 15.41 14.03
N ALA A 158 33.83 16.05 14.76
CA ALA A 158 35.25 15.69 14.81
C ALA A 158 35.52 14.27 15.32
N THR A 159 34.55 13.65 16.02
CA THR A 159 34.62 12.24 16.44
C THR A 159 34.89 11.33 15.24
N PHE A 160 34.23 11.62 14.12
CA PHE A 160 34.21 10.79 12.92
C PHE A 160 35.42 10.97 12.00
N GLY A 161 36.24 12.01 12.23
CA GLY A 161 37.40 12.32 11.41
C GLY A 161 37.42 13.76 10.91
N ASP A 162 38.60 14.24 10.52
CA ASP A 162 38.80 15.63 10.10
C ASP A 162 38.27 15.91 8.69
N ASN A 163 37.96 14.86 7.92
CA ASN A 163 37.49 14.91 6.54
C ASN A 163 36.06 14.35 6.37
N LEU A 164 35.25 14.31 7.44
CA LEU A 164 33.88 13.85 7.32
C LEU A 164 33.12 14.72 6.31
N ASP A 165 32.64 14.10 5.23
CA ASP A 165 31.81 14.79 4.25
C ASP A 165 30.37 14.90 4.76
N ARG A 166 30.03 16.09 5.26
CA ARG A 166 28.68 16.40 5.78
C ARG A 166 27.75 16.98 4.72
N SER A 167 28.14 16.94 3.44
CA SER A 167 27.30 17.45 2.36
C SER A 167 26.28 16.43 1.85
N GLY A 168 26.48 15.14 2.16
CA GLY A 168 25.44 14.13 2.21
C GLY A 168 24.58 14.36 3.47
N ASN A 169 23.39 14.91 3.32
CA ASN A 169 22.49 15.20 4.44
C ASN A 169 21.84 13.93 5.04
N ARG A 170 22.48 12.76 4.94
CA ARG A 170 21.91 11.46 5.33
C ARG A 170 22.98 10.57 5.97
N LEU A 171 22.61 9.96 7.08
CA LEU A 171 23.38 8.98 7.84
C LEU A 171 22.57 7.68 7.92
N GLY A 172 23.22 6.54 8.07
CA GLY A 172 22.54 5.32 8.52
C GLY A 172 22.51 5.31 10.04
N ALA A 173 21.39 4.94 10.67
CA ALA A 173 21.25 4.98 12.12
C ALA A 173 20.37 3.85 12.67
N SER A 174 20.84 3.20 13.73
CA SER A 174 20.03 2.32 14.58
C SER A 174 20.24 2.67 16.05
N LEU A 175 19.19 3.20 16.67
CA LEU A 175 19.13 3.48 18.11
C LEU A 175 18.42 2.33 18.82
N CYS A 176 18.97 1.89 19.95
CA CYS A 176 18.36 0.94 20.86
C CYS A 176 18.49 1.39 22.32
N PHE A 177 17.51 1.01 23.15
CA PHE A 177 17.60 1.08 24.61
C PHE A 177 17.78 -0.34 25.14
N SER A 178 18.78 -0.53 26.00
CA SER A 178 19.06 -1.79 26.67
C SER A 178 18.44 -1.81 28.05
N ASP A 179 18.01 -3.00 28.44
CA ASP A 179 17.43 -3.35 29.72
C ASP A 179 18.28 -4.45 30.41
N ASN A 180 18.54 -4.26 31.70
CA ASN A 180 19.10 -5.24 32.61
C ASN A 180 18.47 -5.11 34.00
N ASP A 181 17.55 -6.02 34.29
CA ASP A 181 16.84 -6.08 35.55
C ASP A 181 17.57 -6.92 36.61
N ALA A 182 18.68 -7.56 36.25
CA ALA A 182 19.43 -8.43 37.16
C ALA A 182 20.35 -7.64 38.11
N ASP A 183 20.54 -8.17 39.33
CA ASP A 183 21.53 -7.62 40.28
C ASP A 183 22.99 -7.84 39.83
N GLN A 184 23.19 -8.56 38.72
CA GLN A 184 24.49 -8.88 38.14
C GLN A 184 24.53 -8.39 36.69
N PRO A 185 25.73 -8.16 36.12
CA PRO A 185 25.87 -7.82 34.71
C PRO A 185 25.21 -8.89 33.82
N ALA A 186 24.21 -8.47 33.04
CA ALA A 186 23.53 -9.29 32.05
C ALA A 186 23.05 -8.40 30.89
N GLN A 187 23.01 -8.95 29.69
CA GLN A 187 22.32 -8.32 28.57
C GLN A 187 20.99 -9.06 28.42
N GLU A 188 19.91 -8.44 28.89
CA GLU A 188 18.59 -9.08 28.97
C GLU A 188 17.76 -8.78 27.74
N MET A 189 17.47 -7.50 27.49
CA MET A 189 16.60 -7.10 26.39
C MET A 189 17.07 -5.79 25.74
N MET A 190 16.74 -5.62 24.45
CA MET A 190 16.91 -4.33 23.78
C MET A 190 15.73 -4.01 22.87
N ILE A 191 15.17 -2.81 23.01
CA ILE A 191 14.17 -2.24 22.10
C ILE A 191 14.84 -1.27 21.12
N CYS A 192 14.55 -1.41 19.83
CA CYS A 192 15.34 -0.82 18.75
C CYS A 192 14.47 -0.15 17.67
N THR A 193 15.03 0.90 17.06
CA THR A 193 14.50 1.50 15.83
C THR A 193 14.65 0.61 14.60
N ALA A 194 15.68 -0.26 14.57
CA ALA A 194 15.91 -1.26 13.53
C ALA A 194 16.09 -2.66 14.18
N PRO A 195 15.01 -3.34 14.59
CA PRO A 195 15.08 -4.57 15.39
C PRO A 195 15.79 -5.73 14.68
N ALA A 196 15.79 -5.77 13.34
CA ALA A 196 16.54 -6.79 12.60
C ALA A 196 18.07 -6.61 12.69
N ALA A 197 18.56 -5.40 12.96
CA ALA A 197 19.99 -5.06 12.90
C ALA A 197 20.81 -5.74 13.99
N ILE A 198 20.25 -5.95 15.18
CA ILE A 198 20.99 -6.55 16.30
C ILE A 198 21.25 -8.05 16.11
N SER A 199 20.36 -8.76 15.39
CA SER A 199 20.59 -10.15 14.98
C SER A 199 21.66 -10.31 13.90
N GLN A 200 22.02 -9.20 13.24
CA GLN A 200 23.04 -9.10 12.19
C GLN A 200 23.97 -7.94 12.54
N TRP A 201 24.60 -8.06 13.70
CA TRP A 201 25.44 -7.04 14.30
C TRP A 201 26.46 -6.48 13.29
N GLY A 202 26.56 -5.15 13.23
CA GLY A 202 27.45 -4.46 12.29
C GLY A 202 27.02 -4.56 10.82
N ASN A 203 25.72 -4.71 10.51
CA ASN A 203 25.21 -4.64 9.14
C ASN A 203 24.48 -3.30 8.87
N PRO A 204 25.15 -2.31 8.23
CA PRO A 204 24.58 -0.99 7.93
C PRO A 204 23.32 -1.03 7.06
N THR A 205 23.18 -2.03 6.19
CA THR A 205 22.04 -2.14 5.25
C THR A 205 20.68 -2.32 5.93
N LEU A 206 20.68 -2.64 7.24
CA LEU A 206 19.48 -2.82 8.06
C LEU A 206 19.12 -1.58 8.87
N TRP A 207 19.99 -0.56 8.91
CA TRP A 207 19.77 0.64 9.69
C TRP A 207 18.77 1.59 9.01
N ASN A 208 18.18 2.49 9.79
CA ASN A 208 17.28 3.50 9.27
C ASN A 208 18.08 4.63 8.62
N ASN A 209 17.53 5.27 7.59
CA ASN A 209 18.08 6.54 7.11
C ASN A 209 17.75 7.67 8.11
N LEU A 210 18.76 8.39 8.59
CA LEU A 210 18.65 9.62 9.38
C LEU A 210 19.00 10.83 8.50
N GLU A 211 17.98 11.62 8.16
CA GLU A 211 18.16 12.80 7.31
C GLU A 211 18.39 14.07 8.13
N LEU A 212 19.49 14.77 7.87
CA LEU A 212 19.86 16.06 8.45
C LEU A 212 19.10 17.18 7.74
N LEU A 213 18.06 17.73 8.38
CA LEU A 213 17.21 18.76 7.79
C LEU A 213 17.91 20.11 7.77
N ALA A 214 17.91 20.79 6.63
CA ALA A 214 18.29 22.20 6.53
C ALA A 214 17.27 23.11 7.25
N PRO A 215 17.61 24.36 7.61
CA PRO A 215 16.64 25.31 8.13
C PRO A 215 15.48 25.44 7.15
N GLN A 216 14.25 25.21 7.61
CA GLN A 216 13.07 25.46 6.78
C GLN A 216 13.02 26.96 6.43
N ALA A 217 13.26 27.29 5.16
CA ALA A 217 12.65 28.48 4.59
C ALA A 217 11.15 28.17 4.50
N SER A 218 10.33 28.96 5.18
CA SER A 218 8.88 28.84 5.16
C SER A 218 8.34 28.69 3.74
N LEU A 219 7.67 27.58 3.45
CA LEU A 219 6.93 27.36 2.22
C LEU A 219 5.74 28.34 2.13
N PRO A 220 5.51 29.03 1.00
CA PRO A 220 4.23 29.68 0.74
C PRO A 220 3.14 28.61 0.61
N SER A 221 2.04 28.80 1.33
CA SER A 221 0.85 27.95 1.31
C SER A 221 0.28 27.75 -0.09
N SER A 222 -0.11 26.51 -0.38
CA SER A 222 -0.78 26.08 -1.60
C SER A 222 -2.23 26.57 -1.67
N GLN A 223 -2.51 27.58 -2.50
CA GLN A 223 -3.76 27.70 -3.27
C GLN A 223 -3.51 28.62 -4.47
N GLY A 224 -3.62 28.10 -5.70
CA GLY A 224 -3.61 28.93 -6.90
C GLY A 224 -3.21 28.17 -8.16
N ASN A 225 -4.13 28.13 -9.11
CA ASN A 225 -4.01 27.47 -10.41
C ASN A 225 -2.73 27.84 -11.17
N VAL A 226 -2.18 26.84 -11.85
CA VAL A 226 -1.11 26.97 -12.84
C VAL A 226 -1.57 27.89 -13.97
N THR A 227 -1.06 29.11 -13.97
CA THR A 227 -0.73 29.84 -15.20
C THR A 227 0.67 30.42 -15.01
N ALA A 228 1.55 30.09 -15.95
CA ALA A 228 2.95 30.47 -15.94
C ALA A 228 3.13 32.00 -16.00
N ALA A 229 3.89 32.52 -15.04
CA ALA A 229 4.77 33.68 -15.17
C ALA A 229 5.83 33.58 -14.06
N PRO A 230 7.08 33.98 -14.31
CA PRO A 230 8.19 33.72 -13.40
C PRO A 230 8.02 34.52 -12.11
N VAL A 231 8.09 33.84 -10.97
CA VAL A 231 8.28 34.49 -9.68
C VAL A 231 9.66 35.14 -9.73
N SER A 232 9.69 36.47 -9.76
CA SER A 232 10.90 37.29 -9.67
C SER A 232 11.48 37.19 -8.26
N GLY A 233 12.13 36.08 -7.93
CA GLY A 233 13.13 36.00 -6.88
C GLY A 233 14.50 36.09 -7.54
N GLN A 234 15.30 37.10 -7.19
CA GLN A 234 16.68 37.21 -7.68
C GLN A 234 17.44 35.90 -7.41
N ALA A 235 17.81 35.18 -8.46
CA ALA A 235 18.79 34.12 -8.37
C ALA A 235 20.10 34.75 -7.86
N SER A 236 20.64 34.25 -6.75
CA SER A 236 22.03 34.56 -6.40
C SER A 236 22.92 34.01 -7.51
N SER A 237 23.90 34.77 -7.97
CA SER A 237 24.91 34.36 -8.97
C SER A 237 25.66 33.06 -8.61
N ASP A 238 25.55 32.63 -7.36
CA ASP A 238 26.42 31.64 -6.75
C ASP A 238 25.93 30.19 -6.97
N PHE A 239 24.69 30.01 -7.43
CA PHE A 239 24.09 28.68 -7.65
C PHE A 239 23.30 28.60 -8.96
N LEU A 240 23.47 27.48 -9.67
CA LEU A 240 22.52 26.97 -10.65
C LEU A 240 21.40 26.25 -9.92
N ARG A 241 20.17 26.73 -10.08
CA ARG A 241 18.96 26.08 -9.56
C ARG A 241 18.28 25.28 -10.65
N ALA A 242 18.02 24.01 -10.39
CA ALA A 242 17.32 23.12 -11.31
C ALA A 242 16.09 22.52 -10.63
N HIS A 243 14.91 22.75 -11.22
CA HIS A 243 13.63 22.24 -10.72
C HIS A 243 13.11 21.14 -11.64
N PHE A 244 12.76 20.00 -11.07
CA PHE A 244 12.18 18.89 -11.81
C PHE A 244 10.91 18.38 -11.13
N THR A 245 9.78 18.54 -11.79
CA THR A 245 8.52 17.93 -11.35
C THR A 245 8.40 16.54 -11.98
N HIS A 246 8.38 15.50 -11.15
CA HIS A 246 8.39 14.09 -11.52
C HIS A 246 7.46 13.26 -10.62
N PHE A 247 7.43 11.95 -10.81
CA PHE A 247 6.36 11.09 -10.30
C PHE A 247 6.65 10.40 -8.95
N SER A 248 7.92 10.17 -8.60
CA SER A 248 8.30 9.27 -7.52
C SER A 248 9.39 9.89 -6.65
N PRO A 249 9.14 10.13 -5.35
CA PRO A 249 10.19 10.61 -4.45
C PRO A 249 11.30 9.56 -4.23
N ASP A 250 11.08 8.30 -4.62
CA ASP A 250 11.99 7.18 -4.36
C ASP A 250 12.81 6.74 -5.60
N ASP A 251 12.68 7.46 -6.72
CA ASP A 251 13.40 7.18 -7.96
C ASP A 251 14.74 7.93 -7.98
N HIS A 252 15.74 7.36 -8.67
CA HIS A 252 16.99 8.07 -8.94
C HIS A 252 16.76 9.15 -9.99
N LEU A 253 17.27 10.34 -9.73
CA LEU A 253 17.13 11.49 -10.59
C LEU A 253 18.48 11.96 -11.08
N ARG A 254 18.54 12.34 -12.35
CA ARG A 254 19.75 12.87 -12.96
C ARG A 254 19.47 14.18 -13.68
N LEU A 255 20.42 15.11 -13.58
CA LEU A 255 20.51 16.31 -14.37
C LEU A 255 21.87 16.31 -15.07
N TYR A 256 21.85 16.13 -16.39
CA TYR A 256 23.03 16.28 -17.21
C TYR A 256 23.16 17.73 -17.65
N ILE A 257 24.34 18.32 -17.48
CA ILE A 257 24.64 19.71 -17.82
C ILE A 257 25.75 19.72 -18.87
N ASP A 258 25.46 20.30 -20.02
CA ASP A 258 26.39 20.60 -21.09
C ASP A 258 26.78 22.09 -20.97
N CYS A 259 28.00 22.30 -20.49
CA CYS A 259 28.61 23.60 -20.27
C CYS A 259 29.22 24.17 -21.55
N ARG A 260 29.59 23.28 -22.49
CA ARG A 260 30.34 23.59 -23.71
C ARG A 260 29.66 22.94 -24.93
N PRO A 261 28.56 23.55 -25.42
CA PRO A 261 27.88 23.05 -26.61
C PRO A 261 28.87 22.86 -27.77
N ASN A 262 28.93 21.64 -28.31
CA ASN A 262 29.82 21.20 -29.40
C ASN A 262 31.26 20.80 -29.01
N TYR A 263 31.57 20.67 -27.72
CA TYR A 263 32.85 20.16 -27.26
C TYR A 263 32.66 18.96 -26.32
N GLY A 264 33.62 18.02 -26.32
CA GLY A 264 33.47 16.68 -25.75
C GLY A 264 32.94 16.62 -24.30
N GLY A 265 32.24 15.52 -24.01
CA GLY A 265 31.54 15.19 -22.77
C GLY A 265 30.96 13.77 -22.88
N ASP A 266 30.26 13.28 -21.85
CA ASP A 266 29.54 12.00 -21.95
C ASP A 266 28.37 12.14 -22.93
N SER A 267 28.19 11.15 -23.80
CA SER A 267 27.14 11.18 -24.81
C SER A 267 25.81 10.76 -24.21
N VAL A 268 24.96 11.73 -23.89
CA VAL A 268 23.56 11.51 -23.48
C VAL A 268 22.60 12.01 -24.56
N PRO A 269 21.33 11.57 -24.58
CA PRO A 269 20.40 11.96 -25.64
C PRO A 269 20.32 13.49 -25.86
N GLY A 270 20.94 13.97 -26.94
CA GLY A 270 20.86 15.35 -27.40
C GLY A 270 21.96 16.31 -26.91
N ILE A 271 22.81 15.93 -25.95
CA ILE A 271 23.93 16.77 -25.47
C ILE A 271 25.20 15.95 -25.19
N PHE A 272 26.34 16.62 -25.10
CA PHE A 272 27.58 16.06 -24.55
C PHE A 272 27.78 16.64 -23.15
N ALA A 273 27.45 15.86 -22.12
CA ALA A 273 27.40 16.37 -20.76
C ALA A 273 28.81 16.54 -20.18
N ASP A 274 29.10 17.73 -19.67
CA ASP A 274 30.32 18.02 -18.91
C ASP A 274 30.15 17.69 -17.44
N TYR A 275 28.94 17.87 -16.92
CA TYR A 275 28.59 17.58 -15.53
C TYR A 275 27.33 16.71 -15.44
N LEU A 276 27.28 15.90 -14.39
CA LEU A 276 26.13 15.10 -14.02
C LEU A 276 25.83 15.40 -12.56
N VAL A 277 24.60 15.81 -12.27
CA VAL A 277 24.04 15.72 -10.94
C VAL A 277 23.21 14.44 -10.87
N GLN A 278 23.48 13.57 -9.92
CA GLN A 278 22.72 12.34 -9.67
C GLN A 278 22.25 12.37 -8.23
N ASP A 279 20.94 12.49 -8.01
CA ASP A 279 20.35 12.70 -6.70
C ASP A 279 21.04 13.86 -5.96
N GLY A 280 21.82 13.60 -4.92
CA GLY A 280 22.60 14.63 -4.21
C GLY A 280 24.02 14.85 -4.74
N ASP A 281 24.53 14.03 -5.66
CA ASP A 281 25.93 13.98 -6.05
C ASP A 281 26.23 14.75 -7.33
N LEU A 282 27.30 15.55 -7.34
CA LEU A 282 27.83 16.19 -8.55
C LEU A 282 29.08 15.46 -9.04
N TYR A 283 29.12 15.22 -10.35
CA TYR A 283 30.24 14.66 -11.08
C TYR A 283 30.64 15.57 -12.24
N TYR A 284 31.91 15.52 -12.63
CA TYR A 284 32.40 16.05 -13.91
C TYR A 284 32.88 14.92 -14.82
N TRP A 285 32.80 15.13 -16.13
CA TRP A 285 33.29 14.20 -17.12
C TRP A 285 34.78 14.43 -17.41
N SER A 286 35.62 13.43 -17.15
CA SER A 286 37.01 13.40 -17.60
C SER A 286 37.10 12.82 -19.01
N ALA A 287 37.71 13.57 -19.93
CA ALA A 287 38.04 13.11 -21.29
C ALA A 287 39.54 12.75 -21.45
N GLU A 288 40.27 12.60 -20.34
CA GLU A 288 41.68 12.21 -20.37
C GLU A 288 41.83 10.78 -20.87
N LYS A 289 42.67 10.60 -21.90
CA LYS A 289 42.84 9.31 -22.59
C LYS A 289 43.34 8.23 -21.63
N GLY A 290 42.57 7.15 -21.47
CA GLY A 290 42.86 6.06 -20.54
C GLY A 290 42.35 6.27 -19.11
N ASN A 291 41.64 7.38 -18.86
CA ASN A 291 40.99 7.72 -17.60
C ASN A 291 39.63 8.39 -17.85
N GLU A 292 38.97 8.03 -18.96
CA GLU A 292 37.66 8.56 -19.34
C GLU A 292 36.58 8.12 -18.34
N GLY A 293 35.72 9.05 -17.92
CA GLY A 293 34.59 8.72 -17.04
C GLY A 293 34.16 9.84 -16.11
N TRP A 294 33.04 9.61 -15.43
CA TRP A 294 32.51 10.47 -14.38
C TRP A 294 33.41 10.46 -13.15
N LYS A 295 33.81 11.65 -12.72
CA LYS A 295 34.63 11.88 -11.53
C LYS A 295 33.81 12.71 -10.55
N TRP A 296 33.65 12.18 -9.35
CA TRP A 296 32.87 12.83 -8.30
C TRP A 296 33.54 14.13 -7.85
N LEU A 297 32.74 15.17 -7.65
CA LEU A 297 33.18 16.50 -7.22
C LEU A 297 32.74 16.87 -5.81
N GLY A 298 31.61 16.31 -5.34
CA GLY A 298 31.01 16.70 -4.07
C GLY A 298 29.49 16.64 -4.13
N PHE A 299 28.84 16.79 -2.98
CA PHE A 299 27.39 16.87 -2.94
C PHE A 299 26.88 18.29 -3.23
N VAL A 300 25.67 18.36 -3.77
CA VAL A 300 24.92 19.61 -4.01
C VAL A 300 23.68 19.63 -3.15
N SER A 301 23.11 20.82 -2.94
CA SER A 301 21.80 20.87 -2.28
C SER A 301 20.78 20.14 -3.15
N PHE A 302 20.09 19.16 -2.57
CA PHE A 302 19.07 18.37 -3.23
C PHE A 302 17.88 18.18 -2.29
N SER A 303 16.69 18.35 -2.83
CA SER A 303 15.45 17.94 -2.18
C SER A 303 14.59 17.19 -3.18
N ASN A 304 13.82 16.22 -2.70
CA ASN A 304 12.83 15.51 -3.48
C ASN A 304 11.61 15.24 -2.59
N GLN A 305 10.57 16.05 -2.75
CA GLN A 305 9.35 15.93 -1.96
C GLN A 305 8.13 15.96 -2.86
N ASN A 306 7.24 14.98 -2.71
CA ASN A 306 5.97 14.90 -3.43
C ASN A 306 6.10 15.01 -4.96
N GLY A 307 7.18 14.46 -5.54
CA GLY A 307 7.41 14.54 -6.98
C GLY A 307 7.89 15.92 -7.43
N GLN A 308 8.44 16.72 -6.53
CA GLN A 308 9.15 17.95 -6.86
C GLN A 308 10.58 17.82 -6.35
N SER A 309 11.51 17.88 -7.28
CA SER A 309 12.93 17.92 -6.99
C SER A 309 13.54 19.27 -7.30
N GLU A 310 14.40 19.70 -6.38
CA GLU A 310 15.20 20.91 -6.54
C GLU A 310 16.66 20.58 -6.28
N TRP A 311 17.52 20.93 -7.23
CA TRP A 311 18.96 20.97 -7.06
C TRP A 311 19.45 22.41 -6.99
N GLY A 312 20.39 22.69 -6.09
CA GLY A 312 21.20 23.90 -6.10
C GLY A 312 22.68 23.54 -6.23
N VAL A 313 23.23 23.77 -7.42
CA VAL A 313 24.61 23.44 -7.79
C VAL A 313 25.47 24.70 -7.69
N PRO A 314 26.55 24.75 -6.89
CA PRO A 314 27.43 25.91 -6.83
C PRO A 314 28.04 26.24 -8.19
N THR A 315 27.83 27.45 -8.71
CA THR A 315 28.34 27.83 -10.05
C THR A 315 29.87 27.82 -10.12
N ARG A 316 30.55 28.04 -8.98
CA ARG A 316 32.01 27.90 -8.85
C ARG A 316 32.55 26.49 -9.16
N TRP A 317 31.70 25.46 -9.08
CA TRP A 317 32.08 24.07 -9.41
C TRP A 317 31.84 23.74 -10.88
N LEU A 318 31.01 24.53 -11.55
CA LEU A 318 30.75 24.45 -12.99
C LEU A 318 31.77 25.29 -13.78
N SER A 319 33.07 25.08 -13.51
CA SER A 319 34.16 25.90 -14.06
C SER A 319 34.27 25.88 -15.59
N LEU A 320 33.69 24.88 -16.26
CA LEU A 320 33.66 24.77 -17.72
C LEU A 320 32.49 25.54 -18.35
N CYS A 321 31.52 26.00 -17.55
CA CYS A 321 30.26 26.54 -18.04
C CYS A 321 30.38 27.93 -18.65
N THR A 322 29.79 28.06 -19.83
CA THR A 322 29.58 29.33 -20.56
C THR A 322 28.15 29.81 -20.35
N PRO A 323 27.79 31.05 -20.73
CA PRO A 323 26.40 31.52 -20.61
C PRO A 323 25.35 30.70 -21.39
N ASN A 324 25.76 29.88 -22.37
CA ASN A 324 24.86 29.09 -23.23
C ASN A 324 24.78 27.62 -22.79
N MET A 325 24.59 27.37 -21.49
CA MET A 325 24.51 26.00 -20.97
C MET A 325 23.22 25.32 -21.43
N ARG A 326 23.29 24.00 -21.61
CA ARG A 326 22.14 23.15 -21.92
C ARG A 326 22.03 22.04 -20.90
N ALA A 327 20.84 21.50 -20.72
CA ALA A 327 20.63 20.40 -19.80
C ALA A 327 19.53 19.43 -20.23
N VAL A 328 19.60 18.24 -19.65
CA VAL A 328 18.62 17.16 -19.79
C VAL A 328 18.33 16.57 -18.41
N PHE A 329 17.05 16.44 -18.07
CA PHE A 329 16.60 15.71 -16.88
C PHE A 329 16.36 14.25 -17.23
N GLN A 330 16.70 13.35 -16.32
CA GLN A 330 16.43 11.92 -16.44
C GLN A 330 15.90 11.36 -15.11
N ARG A 331 14.95 10.43 -15.19
CA ARG A 331 14.47 9.64 -14.05
C ARG A 331 14.70 8.16 -14.30
N LEU A 332 15.19 7.47 -13.28
CA LEU A 332 15.43 6.04 -13.26
C LEU A 332 14.75 5.40 -12.05
N ASP A 333 14.31 4.15 -12.17
CA ASP A 333 13.81 3.42 -11.01
C ASP A 333 14.95 3.01 -10.06
N LYS A 334 14.60 2.42 -8.92
CA LYS A 334 15.54 1.89 -7.91
C LYS A 334 16.54 0.85 -8.45
N LYS A 335 16.32 0.30 -9.65
CA LYS A 335 17.22 -0.65 -10.31
C LYS A 335 18.03 0.01 -11.43
N TRP A 336 18.06 1.34 -11.49
CA TRP A 336 18.74 2.14 -12.50
C TRP A 336 18.20 1.98 -13.92
N ASN A 337 16.98 1.47 -14.10
CA ASN A 337 16.37 1.45 -15.42
C ASN A 337 15.82 2.83 -15.76
N GLN A 338 16.09 3.33 -16.96
CA GLN A 338 15.61 4.62 -17.41
C GLN A 338 14.09 4.62 -17.63
N HIS A 339 13.37 5.53 -16.96
CA HIS A 339 11.92 5.75 -17.15
C HIS A 339 11.60 7.01 -17.95
N TYR A 340 12.42 8.05 -17.81
CA TYR A 340 12.17 9.34 -18.44
C TYR A 340 13.48 10.04 -18.81
N VAL A 341 13.48 10.72 -19.96
CA VAL A 341 14.53 11.67 -20.37
C VAL A 341 13.83 12.86 -21.02
N SER A 342 14.13 14.09 -20.57
CA SER A 342 13.57 15.30 -21.16
C SER A 342 14.14 15.56 -22.56
N ASN A 343 13.48 16.43 -23.32
CA ASN A 343 14.16 17.10 -24.43
C ASN A 343 15.33 17.96 -23.91
N VAL A 344 16.22 18.38 -24.81
CA VAL A 344 17.27 19.35 -24.48
C VAL A 344 16.64 20.68 -24.12
N LEU A 345 17.08 21.26 -23.01
CA LEU A 345 16.62 22.53 -22.46
C LEU A 345 17.80 23.50 -22.40
N ASN A 346 17.54 24.79 -22.61
CA ASN A 346 18.53 25.84 -22.36
C ASN A 346 18.44 26.27 -20.91
N ILE A 347 19.58 26.54 -20.28
CA ILE A 347 19.65 27.11 -18.93
C ILE A 347 19.74 28.63 -19.07
N GLU A 348 18.85 29.36 -18.40
CA GLU A 348 18.79 30.82 -18.48
C GLU A 348 18.95 31.40 -17.07
N ASN A 349 19.85 32.38 -16.89
CA ASN A 349 20.09 33.05 -15.60
C ASN A 349 20.35 32.10 -14.41
N ASN A 350 21.14 31.04 -14.63
CA ASN A 350 21.41 29.99 -13.63
C ASN A 350 20.13 29.35 -13.08
N PHE A 351 19.08 29.27 -13.89
CA PHE A 351 17.83 28.61 -13.56
C PHE A 351 17.39 27.70 -14.70
N ILE A 352 16.85 26.55 -14.34
CA ILE A 352 16.19 25.64 -15.27
C ILE A 352 15.05 24.93 -14.56
N SER A 353 13.93 24.75 -15.25
CA SER A 353 12.79 24.00 -14.73
C SER A 353 12.23 23.07 -15.79
N HIS A 354 11.84 21.87 -15.39
CA HIS A 354 11.16 20.93 -16.25
C HIS A 354 10.08 20.16 -15.50
N ALA A 355 9.02 19.76 -16.20
CA ALA A 355 7.99 18.90 -15.66
C ALA A 355 7.81 17.70 -16.59
N GLU A 356 7.78 16.51 -16.00
CA GLU A 356 7.29 15.35 -16.73
C GLU A 356 5.87 15.63 -17.26
N PRO A 357 5.54 15.22 -18.50
CA PRO A 357 4.20 15.38 -19.07
C PRO A 357 3.11 14.77 -18.17
N PRO A 358 1.85 15.26 -18.31
CA PRO A 358 0.76 14.93 -17.39
C PRO A 358 0.48 13.43 -17.28
N TRP A 359 0.14 13.03 -16.05
CA TRP A 359 -0.12 11.66 -15.63
C TRP A 359 -1.27 11.06 -16.41
N MET A 360 -1.18 9.79 -16.80
CA MET A 360 -2.37 8.98 -17.04
C MET A 360 -2.71 8.20 -15.77
N SER A 361 -3.96 8.28 -15.33
CA SER A 361 -4.53 7.37 -14.33
C SER A 361 -5.60 6.50 -14.99
N ILE A 362 -5.47 5.19 -14.84
CA ILE A 362 -6.48 4.23 -15.29
C ILE A 362 -7.01 3.52 -14.06
N THR A 363 -8.28 3.71 -13.75
CA THR A 363 -9.00 2.98 -12.70
C THR A 363 -9.89 1.93 -13.36
N PHE A 364 -9.73 0.68 -12.94
CA PHE A 364 -10.66 -0.41 -13.24
C PHE A 364 -11.30 -0.90 -11.94
N ASN A 365 -12.57 -0.58 -11.75
CA ASN A 365 -13.38 -1.12 -10.65
C ASN A 365 -13.95 -2.46 -11.13
N HIS A 366 -13.56 -3.56 -10.50
CA HIS A 366 -13.89 -4.92 -10.89
C HIS A 366 -14.79 -5.61 -9.87
N ALA A 367 -15.62 -6.54 -10.34
CA ALA A 367 -16.74 -7.07 -9.56
C ALA A 367 -16.29 -8.01 -8.42
N THR A 368 -15.18 -8.72 -8.61
CA THR A 368 -14.60 -9.66 -7.65
C THR A 368 -13.09 -9.60 -7.72
N PRO A 369 -12.37 -10.08 -6.69
CA PRO A 369 -10.92 -10.28 -6.78
C PRO A 369 -10.54 -10.99 -8.09
N ALA A 370 -9.51 -10.46 -8.72
CA ALA A 370 -8.95 -10.94 -9.97
C ALA A 370 -7.54 -11.46 -9.71
N ASP A 371 -7.18 -12.58 -10.33
CA ASP A 371 -5.80 -13.06 -10.30
C ASP A 371 -4.95 -12.32 -11.33
N HIS A 372 -5.51 -12.01 -12.50
CA HIS A 372 -4.85 -11.24 -13.56
C HIS A 372 -5.75 -10.16 -14.16
N LEU A 373 -5.22 -8.94 -14.28
CA LEU A 373 -5.90 -7.79 -14.88
C LEU A 373 -5.13 -7.25 -16.08
N PHE A 374 -5.85 -6.90 -17.13
CA PHE A 374 -5.27 -6.34 -18.36
C PHE A 374 -5.90 -5.01 -18.74
N VAL A 375 -5.06 -4.09 -19.20
CA VAL A 375 -5.46 -2.90 -19.96
C VAL A 375 -4.77 -2.96 -21.31
N TYR A 376 -5.56 -2.97 -22.38
CA TYR A 376 -5.09 -2.94 -23.77
C TYR A 376 -5.19 -1.52 -24.27
N LEU A 377 -4.11 -1.00 -24.85
CA LEU A 377 -3.98 0.40 -25.24
C LEU A 377 -3.59 0.49 -26.72
N ASP A 378 -4.41 1.18 -27.50
CA ASP A 378 -4.14 1.61 -28.86
C ASP A 378 -3.82 3.12 -28.80
N SER A 379 -2.53 3.43 -28.89
CA SER A 379 -1.97 4.75 -28.58
C SER A 379 -1.96 5.70 -29.76
N ASP A 380 -1.96 5.17 -30.98
CA ASP A 380 -2.05 5.94 -32.22
C ASP A 380 -3.49 6.02 -32.79
N ASN A 381 -4.43 5.29 -32.17
CA ASN A 381 -5.85 5.23 -32.50
C ASN A 381 -6.09 4.73 -33.93
N ARG A 382 -5.24 3.83 -34.43
CA ARG A 382 -5.36 3.20 -35.74
C ARG A 382 -5.57 1.69 -35.55
N GLU A 383 -6.75 1.22 -35.91
CA GLU A 383 -7.15 -0.18 -35.72
C GLU A 383 -6.32 -1.19 -36.53
N ASN A 384 -5.50 -0.72 -37.48
CA ASN A 384 -4.65 -1.54 -38.34
C ASN A 384 -3.15 -1.49 -37.98
N THR A 385 -2.78 -0.77 -36.93
CA THR A 385 -1.44 -0.82 -36.32
C THR A 385 -1.49 -1.68 -35.05
N GLY A 386 -0.33 -2.03 -34.48
CA GLY A 386 -0.32 -2.85 -33.26
C GLY A 386 -0.70 -4.33 -33.45
N ASN A 387 -1.15 -4.97 -32.38
CA ASN A 387 -1.66 -6.34 -32.35
C ASN A 387 -3.19 -6.34 -32.42
N THR A 388 -3.77 -6.96 -33.46
CA THR A 388 -5.22 -6.96 -33.72
C THR A 388 -5.90 -8.29 -33.35
N THR A 389 -5.18 -9.26 -32.77
CA THR A 389 -5.70 -10.62 -32.59
C THR A 389 -6.22 -10.91 -31.19
N ILE A 390 -5.75 -10.17 -30.19
CA ILE A 390 -6.03 -10.45 -28.77
C ILE A 390 -7.18 -9.63 -28.18
N PHE A 391 -7.59 -8.54 -28.84
CA PHE A 391 -8.76 -7.75 -28.45
C PHE A 391 -9.48 -7.23 -29.70
N PRO A 392 -10.70 -7.70 -29.99
CA PRO A 392 -11.43 -7.29 -31.19
C PRO A 392 -11.67 -5.77 -31.24
N GLY A 393 -11.34 -5.15 -32.38
CA GLY A 393 -11.56 -3.71 -32.60
C GLY A 393 -10.48 -2.78 -32.05
N LEU A 394 -9.33 -3.31 -31.60
CA LEU A 394 -8.16 -2.53 -31.20
C LEU A 394 -6.92 -2.92 -32.00
N GLY A 395 -6.15 -1.90 -32.40
CA GLY A 395 -4.77 -2.05 -32.85
C GLY A 395 -3.82 -1.89 -31.67
N ILE A 396 -3.59 -2.94 -30.89
CA ILE A 396 -2.98 -2.79 -29.56
C ILE A 396 -1.49 -2.51 -29.67
N ASP A 397 -1.08 -1.32 -29.26
CA ASP A 397 0.33 -0.91 -29.20
C ASP A 397 0.97 -1.29 -27.85
N HIS A 398 0.19 -1.20 -26.77
CA HIS A 398 0.69 -1.42 -25.42
C HIS A 398 -0.30 -2.26 -24.59
N ILE A 399 0.25 -3.05 -23.67
CA ILE A 399 -0.53 -3.80 -22.67
C ILE A 399 0.00 -3.46 -21.29
N ILE A 400 -0.91 -3.17 -20.37
CA ILE A 400 -0.63 -3.28 -18.95
C ILE A 400 -1.16 -4.64 -18.50
N GLN A 401 -0.28 -5.49 -18.02
CA GLN A 401 -0.62 -6.75 -17.38
C GLN A 401 -0.21 -6.65 -15.92
N ASP A 402 -1.21 -6.68 -15.04
CA ASP A 402 -1.08 -6.54 -13.59
C ASP A 402 -0.41 -5.26 -13.10
N ASP A 403 0.91 -5.17 -13.13
CA ASP A 403 1.70 -4.00 -12.76
C ASP A 403 2.80 -3.70 -13.80
N SER A 404 2.79 -4.39 -14.93
CA SER A 404 3.85 -4.36 -15.92
C SER A 404 3.33 -3.86 -17.26
N LEU A 405 4.03 -2.89 -17.84
CA LEU A 405 3.73 -2.30 -19.14
C LEU A 405 4.60 -2.93 -20.23
N TYR A 406 3.96 -3.35 -21.31
CA TYR A 406 4.56 -3.97 -22.48
C TYR A 406 4.26 -3.15 -23.74
N GLN A 407 5.18 -3.16 -24.69
CA GLN A 407 5.03 -2.58 -26.03
C GLN A 407 5.07 -3.67 -27.09
N TRP A 408 4.19 -3.58 -28.07
CA TRP A 408 4.19 -4.44 -29.24
C TRP A 408 5.35 -4.08 -30.18
N THR A 409 6.12 -5.09 -30.60
CA THR A 409 7.26 -4.91 -31.52
C THR A 409 6.92 -5.18 -32.98
N GLY A 410 5.68 -5.62 -33.27
CA GLY A 410 5.27 -6.18 -34.56
C GLY A 410 5.16 -7.70 -34.55
N SER A 411 5.86 -8.38 -33.64
CA SER A 411 5.81 -9.85 -33.51
C SER A 411 5.77 -10.35 -32.06
N THR A 412 6.28 -9.57 -31.10
CA THR A 412 6.36 -9.97 -29.69
C THR A 412 6.03 -8.81 -28.76
N TRP A 413 5.66 -9.13 -27.51
CA TRP A 413 5.52 -8.16 -26.43
C TRP A 413 6.86 -7.93 -25.75
N LYS A 414 7.37 -6.70 -25.81
CA LYS A 414 8.58 -6.28 -25.10
C LYS A 414 8.16 -5.61 -23.80
N TRP A 415 8.64 -6.13 -22.67
CA TRP A 415 8.51 -5.45 -21.38
C TRP A 415 9.27 -4.11 -21.43
N ILE A 416 8.62 -3.02 -20.98
CA ILE A 416 9.22 -1.68 -21.00
C ILE A 416 9.29 -1.01 -19.63
N ALA A 417 8.38 -1.31 -18.70
CA ALA A 417 8.41 -0.75 -17.35
C ALA A 417 7.51 -1.50 -16.36
N VAL A 418 7.76 -1.36 -15.06
CA VAL A 418 6.74 -1.53 -14.01
C VAL A 418 5.97 -0.21 -13.86
N VAL A 419 4.65 -0.27 -13.78
CA VAL A 419 3.77 0.88 -13.52
C VAL A 419 3.31 0.88 -12.06
N ARG A 420 3.24 2.07 -11.45
CA ARG A 420 2.74 2.19 -10.09
C ARG A 420 1.28 1.77 -10.07
N THR A 421 0.99 0.78 -9.23
CA THR A 421 -0.36 0.21 -9.14
C THR A 421 -0.86 0.27 -7.70
N ARG A 422 -2.11 0.70 -7.51
CA ARG A 422 -2.84 0.55 -6.24
C ARG A 422 -3.95 -0.46 -6.47
N LYS A 423 -3.92 -1.59 -5.76
CA LYS A 423 -4.93 -2.64 -5.86
C LYS A 423 -5.67 -2.80 -4.53
N THR A 424 -6.96 -3.07 -4.64
CA THR A 424 -7.84 -3.57 -3.58
C THR A 424 -8.61 -4.76 -4.14
N ALA A 425 -9.41 -5.43 -3.32
CA ALA A 425 -10.21 -6.59 -3.75
C ALA A 425 -11.14 -6.31 -4.95
N THR A 426 -11.57 -5.08 -5.17
CA THR A 426 -12.57 -4.71 -6.21
C THR A 426 -12.18 -3.47 -7.03
N ARG A 427 -10.94 -3.01 -6.90
CA ARG A 427 -10.47 -1.81 -7.61
C ARG A 427 -8.97 -1.85 -7.83
N SER A 428 -8.56 -1.58 -9.06
CA SER A 428 -7.17 -1.42 -9.46
C SER A 428 -6.96 -0.07 -10.13
N VAL A 429 -5.88 0.63 -9.77
CA VAL A 429 -5.50 1.91 -10.35
C VAL A 429 -4.06 1.87 -10.80
N TRP A 430 -3.82 2.14 -12.09
CA TRP A 430 -2.50 2.26 -12.69
C TRP A 430 -2.17 3.72 -12.94
N TYR A 431 -0.91 4.06 -12.69
CA TYR A 431 -0.37 5.40 -12.91
C TYR A 431 0.91 5.30 -13.75
N PHE A 432 0.96 6.03 -14.86
CA PHE A 432 2.12 6.09 -15.74
C PHE A 432 2.12 7.35 -16.61
N SER A 433 3.26 7.69 -17.21
CA SER A 433 3.35 8.82 -18.14
C SER A 433 2.71 8.47 -19.47
N SER A 434 1.91 9.37 -20.05
CA SER A 434 1.37 9.16 -21.38
C SER A 434 2.46 9.08 -22.47
N GLN A 435 3.68 9.55 -22.19
CA GLN A 435 4.84 9.33 -23.06
C GLN A 435 5.34 7.89 -23.08
N SER A 436 5.16 7.12 -22.00
CA SER A 436 5.55 5.70 -21.95
C SER A 436 4.81 4.87 -22.99
N ILE A 437 3.64 5.35 -23.43
CA ILE A 437 2.84 4.77 -24.51
C ILE A 437 2.88 5.61 -25.80
N ARG A 438 3.85 6.51 -25.94
CA ARG A 438 4.01 7.41 -27.10
C ARG A 438 2.79 8.30 -27.42
N ALA A 439 1.96 8.60 -26.42
CA ALA A 439 0.81 9.49 -26.53
C ALA A 439 0.98 10.75 -25.65
N PRO A 440 1.93 11.65 -25.95
CA PRO A 440 2.24 12.81 -25.10
C PRO A 440 1.06 13.80 -24.94
N VAL A 441 0.09 13.77 -25.86
CA VAL A 441 -1.10 14.64 -25.83
C VAL A 441 -2.34 13.79 -26.01
N ILE A 442 -3.23 13.82 -25.02
CA ILE A 442 -4.55 13.19 -25.05
C ILE A 442 -5.60 14.27 -24.96
N SER A 443 -6.49 14.31 -25.95
CA SER A 443 -7.53 15.34 -26.06
C SER A 443 -8.63 14.88 -27.02
N ALA A 444 -9.72 15.63 -27.12
CA ALA A 444 -10.79 15.34 -28.08
C ALA A 444 -10.30 15.26 -29.54
N LYS A 445 -9.20 15.97 -29.88
CA LYS A 445 -8.57 15.94 -31.21
C LYS A 445 -7.56 14.80 -31.39
N LYS A 446 -7.03 14.26 -30.29
CA LYS A 446 -6.06 13.16 -30.24
C LYS A 446 -6.47 12.17 -29.13
N PRO A 447 -7.60 11.47 -29.27
CA PRO A 447 -8.00 10.47 -28.28
C PRO A 447 -7.21 9.19 -28.50
N ILE A 448 -7.14 8.36 -27.46
CA ILE A 448 -6.67 6.99 -27.57
C ILE A 448 -7.83 6.01 -27.42
N LYS A 449 -7.62 4.76 -27.81
CA LYS A 449 -8.56 3.67 -27.56
C LYS A 449 -7.98 2.70 -26.55
N LEU A 450 -8.85 2.13 -25.71
CA LEU A 450 -8.44 1.12 -24.75
C LEU A 450 -9.55 0.11 -24.45
N GLY A 451 -9.14 -1.02 -23.91
CA GLY A 451 -10.02 -2.08 -23.42
C GLY A 451 -9.50 -2.70 -22.14
N PHE A 452 -10.37 -3.35 -21.39
CA PHE A 452 -10.06 -4.04 -20.14
C PHE A 452 -10.39 -5.52 -20.26
N SER A 453 -9.58 -6.37 -19.65
CA SER A 453 -9.99 -7.75 -19.38
C SER A 453 -9.59 -8.20 -17.98
N ARG A 454 -10.31 -9.21 -17.48
CA ARG A 454 -10.07 -9.85 -16.19
C ARG A 454 -10.02 -11.35 -16.39
N GLN A 455 -9.00 -11.99 -15.86
CA GLN A 455 -8.80 -13.44 -15.96
C GLN A 455 -8.58 -14.04 -14.57
N ASN A 456 -8.98 -15.30 -14.40
CA ASN A 456 -8.64 -16.07 -13.19
C ASN A 456 -7.20 -16.63 -13.27
N ALA A 457 -6.74 -17.27 -12.20
CA ALA A 457 -5.40 -17.87 -12.09
C ALA A 457 -5.13 -18.96 -13.13
N SER A 458 -6.19 -19.51 -13.74
CA SER A 458 -6.11 -20.47 -14.84
C SER A 458 -6.16 -19.80 -16.22
N TRP A 459 -5.97 -18.48 -16.31
CA TRP A 459 -6.00 -17.69 -17.55
C TRP A 459 -7.32 -17.77 -18.31
N THR A 460 -8.40 -18.13 -17.62
CA THR A 460 -9.74 -18.12 -18.19
C THR A 460 -10.26 -16.70 -18.16
N ASN A 461 -10.66 -16.19 -19.31
CA ASN A 461 -11.26 -14.86 -19.44
C ASN A 461 -12.61 -14.80 -18.72
N LEU A 462 -12.67 -14.02 -17.65
CA LEU A 462 -13.89 -13.78 -16.87
C LEU A 462 -14.68 -12.59 -17.40
N PHE A 463 -13.98 -11.57 -17.90
CA PHE A 463 -14.59 -10.34 -18.40
C PHE A 463 -13.73 -9.68 -19.48
N THR A 464 -14.38 -9.08 -20.47
CA THR A 464 -13.76 -8.20 -21.48
C THR A 464 -14.68 -7.00 -21.70
N SER A 465 -14.13 -5.79 -21.64
CA SER A 465 -14.90 -4.57 -21.87
C SER A 465 -15.19 -4.35 -23.36
N PRO A 466 -16.14 -3.46 -23.69
CA PRO A 466 -16.16 -2.80 -24.99
C PRO A 466 -14.88 -1.96 -25.20
N VAL A 467 -14.63 -1.57 -26.45
CA VAL A 467 -13.61 -0.56 -26.77
C VAL A 467 -14.06 0.81 -26.27
N LEU A 468 -13.20 1.46 -25.51
CA LEU A 468 -13.41 2.79 -24.96
C LEU A 468 -12.55 3.79 -25.72
N ARG A 469 -13.15 4.89 -26.14
CA ARG A 469 -12.44 6.03 -26.72
C ARG A 469 -12.31 7.09 -25.63
N VAL A 470 -11.08 7.47 -25.29
CA VAL A 470 -10.81 8.37 -24.17
C VAL A 470 -10.01 9.59 -24.64
N ASP A 471 -10.40 10.75 -24.14
CA ASP A 471 -9.83 12.05 -24.44
C ASP A 471 -9.34 12.79 -23.18
N SER A 472 -9.26 12.06 -22.06
CA SER A 472 -8.82 12.51 -20.77
C SER A 472 -7.69 11.63 -20.23
N TYR A 473 -6.85 12.24 -19.41
CA TYR A 473 -5.78 11.60 -18.68
C TYR A 473 -6.25 10.78 -17.47
N ASN A 474 -7.46 11.03 -16.98
CA ASN A 474 -8.07 10.28 -15.88
C ASN A 474 -9.20 9.41 -16.42
N ILE A 475 -8.97 8.10 -16.44
CA ILE A 475 -9.86 7.10 -17.02
C ILE A 475 -10.41 6.25 -15.87
N VAL A 476 -11.73 6.12 -15.81
CA VAL A 476 -12.39 5.24 -14.84
C VAL A 476 -13.32 4.33 -15.61
N TYR A 477 -13.12 3.02 -15.45
CA TYR A 477 -14.01 2.00 -15.97
C TYR A 477 -14.58 1.16 -14.83
N ASN A 478 -15.89 0.93 -14.90
CA ASN A 478 -16.61 0.09 -13.95
C ASN A 478 -17.03 -1.19 -14.67
N GLU A 479 -16.51 -2.33 -14.20
CA GLU A 479 -17.03 -3.64 -14.60
C GLU A 479 -18.53 -3.70 -14.25
N PRO A 480 -19.39 -4.10 -15.19
CA PRO A 480 -20.81 -4.29 -14.89
C PRO A 480 -20.99 -5.31 -13.76
N ALA A 481 -21.96 -5.08 -12.88
CA ALA A 481 -22.28 -6.05 -11.83
C ALA A 481 -22.67 -7.42 -12.41
N MET A 482 -22.48 -8.50 -11.65
CA MET A 482 -22.85 -9.85 -12.07
C MET A 482 -24.19 -10.25 -11.48
N PHE A 483 -25.07 -10.81 -12.30
CA PHE A 483 -26.21 -11.58 -11.81
C PHE A 483 -25.78 -12.99 -11.41
N ASN A 484 -26.37 -13.52 -10.35
CA ASN A 484 -26.35 -14.91 -9.96
C ASN A 484 -27.80 -15.40 -9.79
N PHE A 485 -28.30 -16.11 -10.80
CA PHE A 485 -29.60 -16.78 -10.73
C PHE A 485 -29.38 -18.21 -10.26
N SER A 486 -30.10 -18.64 -9.22
CA SER A 486 -30.00 -19.98 -8.64
C SER A 486 -31.36 -20.66 -8.63
N PHE A 487 -31.43 -21.94 -9.01
CA PHE A 487 -32.67 -22.70 -9.07
C PHE A 487 -32.50 -24.08 -8.43
N ASN A 488 -33.02 -24.25 -7.21
CA ASN A 488 -33.10 -25.54 -6.55
C ASN A 488 -34.32 -26.30 -7.07
N ASN A 489 -34.09 -27.42 -7.73
CA ASN A 489 -35.11 -28.10 -8.53
C ASN A 489 -34.97 -29.62 -8.43
N ASN A 490 -36.03 -30.35 -8.78
CA ASN A 490 -36.01 -31.81 -8.76
C ASN A 490 -35.41 -32.39 -10.04
N PHE A 491 -34.21 -31.92 -10.41
CA PHE A 491 -33.53 -32.27 -11.67
C PHE A 491 -33.39 -33.77 -11.85
N THR A 492 -33.85 -34.29 -12.98
CA THR A 492 -33.52 -35.63 -13.46
C THR A 492 -32.63 -35.58 -14.68
N SER A 493 -31.79 -36.60 -14.87
CA SER A 493 -30.90 -36.68 -16.03
C SER A 493 -31.71 -36.61 -17.34
N GLY A 494 -31.39 -35.64 -18.18
CA GLY A 494 -32.12 -35.33 -19.41
C GLY A 494 -33.14 -34.20 -19.30
N ASP A 495 -33.35 -33.63 -18.11
CA ASP A 495 -34.14 -32.41 -17.96
C ASP A 495 -33.40 -31.19 -18.52
N HIS A 496 -34.19 -30.19 -18.94
CA HIS A 496 -33.73 -28.89 -19.41
C HIS A 496 -34.21 -27.80 -18.45
N LEU A 497 -33.31 -26.87 -18.12
CA LEU A 497 -33.58 -25.77 -17.20
C LEU A 497 -33.63 -24.43 -17.93
N PHE A 498 -34.62 -23.62 -17.59
CA PHE A 498 -34.88 -22.33 -18.21
C PHE A 498 -34.99 -21.21 -17.19
N VAL A 499 -34.46 -20.06 -17.55
CA VAL A 499 -34.73 -18.77 -16.89
C VAL A 499 -35.19 -17.79 -17.96
N TYR A 500 -36.45 -17.36 -17.90
CA TYR A 500 -36.99 -16.33 -18.76
C TYR A 500 -36.90 -14.98 -18.05
N LEU A 501 -36.38 -13.96 -18.74
CA LEU A 501 -36.12 -12.64 -18.17
C LEU A 501 -36.84 -11.56 -18.98
N ASP A 502 -37.75 -10.85 -18.33
CA ASP A 502 -38.48 -9.68 -18.84
C ASP A 502 -37.74 -8.45 -18.31
N THR A 503 -36.84 -7.89 -19.13
CA THR A 503 -35.87 -6.86 -18.73
C THR A 503 -36.40 -5.44 -18.87
N ASP A 504 -37.45 -5.24 -19.67
CA ASP A 504 -38.18 -3.98 -19.77
C ASP A 504 -39.39 -3.90 -18.81
N ASN A 505 -39.70 -4.99 -18.10
CA ASN A 505 -40.80 -5.16 -17.15
C ASN A 505 -42.17 -4.89 -17.77
N ASN A 506 -42.32 -5.19 -19.06
CA ASN A 506 -43.54 -5.00 -19.81
C ASN A 506 -44.10 -6.35 -20.29
N PRO A 507 -45.23 -6.83 -19.72
CA PRO A 507 -45.79 -8.13 -20.10
C PRO A 507 -46.34 -8.17 -21.54
N GLY A 508 -46.45 -7.02 -22.22
CA GLY A 508 -46.90 -6.92 -23.62
C GLY A 508 -45.78 -7.05 -24.66
N THR A 509 -44.51 -7.02 -24.25
CA THR A 509 -43.34 -7.21 -25.12
C THR A 509 -42.76 -8.62 -24.93
N GLY A 510 -41.85 -9.05 -25.80
CA GLY A 510 -41.16 -10.33 -25.63
C GLY A 510 -42.02 -11.60 -25.81
N PHE A 511 -41.62 -12.68 -25.13
CA PHE A 511 -42.31 -13.97 -25.12
C PHE A 511 -43.21 -14.10 -23.88
N SER A 512 -44.51 -14.25 -24.10
CA SER A 512 -45.50 -14.37 -23.02
C SER A 512 -45.36 -15.70 -22.27
N ILE A 513 -44.95 -15.65 -21.00
CA ILE A 513 -44.90 -16.81 -20.10
C ILE A 513 -45.15 -16.37 -18.66
N GLY A 514 -45.99 -17.12 -17.91
CA GLY A 514 -46.16 -16.87 -16.47
C GLY A 514 -46.59 -15.44 -16.09
N GLY A 515 -47.21 -14.70 -17.02
CA GLY A 515 -47.60 -13.29 -16.83
C GLY A 515 -46.49 -12.26 -17.07
N ILE A 516 -45.35 -12.65 -17.65
CA ILE A 516 -44.25 -11.75 -18.05
C ILE A 516 -44.02 -11.77 -19.56
N GLY A 517 -43.33 -10.74 -20.06
CA GLY A 517 -42.95 -10.56 -21.45
C GLY A 517 -41.46 -10.79 -21.67
N ALA A 518 -41.01 -12.05 -21.75
CA ALA A 518 -39.59 -12.36 -21.68
C ALA A 518 -38.79 -11.87 -22.91
N ASP A 519 -37.81 -11.01 -22.67
CA ASP A 519 -36.84 -10.48 -23.65
C ASP A 519 -35.66 -11.43 -23.87
N TYR A 520 -35.25 -12.11 -22.79
CA TYR A 520 -34.12 -13.02 -22.78
C TYR A 520 -34.54 -14.38 -22.20
N MET A 521 -33.84 -15.42 -22.63
CA MET A 521 -34.00 -16.77 -22.12
C MET A 521 -32.63 -17.37 -21.91
N ILE A 522 -32.40 -17.93 -20.73
CA ILE A 522 -31.31 -18.86 -20.47
C ILE A 522 -31.90 -20.26 -20.60
N GLN A 523 -31.25 -21.13 -21.35
CA GLN A 523 -31.58 -22.53 -21.50
C GLN A 523 -30.31 -23.34 -21.24
N ASP A 524 -30.30 -24.15 -20.19
CA ASP A 524 -29.15 -24.92 -19.73
C ASP A 524 -27.90 -24.05 -19.57
N SER A 525 -26.98 -24.04 -20.52
CA SER A 525 -25.77 -23.21 -20.49
C SER A 525 -25.73 -22.14 -21.58
N TRP A 526 -26.86 -21.89 -22.25
CA TRP A 526 -26.95 -21.00 -23.40
C TRP A 526 -27.91 -19.84 -23.14
N MET A 527 -27.56 -18.65 -23.63
CA MET A 527 -28.42 -17.47 -23.55
C MET A 527 -28.97 -17.12 -24.95
N PHE A 528 -30.22 -16.68 -24.96
CA PHE A 528 -30.96 -16.28 -26.15
C PHE A 528 -31.61 -14.92 -25.92
N LYS A 529 -31.70 -14.13 -27.00
CA LYS A 529 -32.44 -12.88 -27.03
C LYS A 529 -33.64 -13.01 -27.96
N ARG A 530 -34.77 -12.43 -27.57
CA ARG A 530 -35.99 -12.40 -28.36
C ARG A 530 -35.81 -11.46 -29.55
N SER A 531 -36.14 -11.94 -30.75
CA SER A 531 -36.16 -11.14 -31.97
C SER A 531 -37.41 -11.48 -32.78
N GLY A 532 -38.40 -10.58 -32.75
CA GLY A 532 -39.74 -10.84 -33.29
C GLY A 532 -40.36 -12.09 -32.64
N SER A 533 -40.72 -13.08 -33.46
CA SER A 533 -41.27 -14.35 -32.98
C SER A 533 -40.23 -15.44 -32.69
N ALA A 534 -38.94 -15.18 -32.89
CA ALA A 534 -37.85 -16.16 -32.76
C ALA A 534 -36.96 -15.90 -31.54
N TRP A 535 -36.30 -16.97 -31.05
CA TRP A 535 -35.18 -16.90 -30.12
C TRP A 535 -33.88 -16.97 -30.91
N VAL A 536 -33.00 -15.99 -30.73
CA VAL A 536 -31.71 -15.92 -31.42
C VAL A 536 -30.60 -16.11 -30.38
N ALA A 537 -29.62 -16.95 -30.69
CA ALA A 537 -28.47 -17.17 -29.82
C ALA A 537 -27.79 -15.84 -29.49
N HIS A 538 -27.57 -15.59 -28.21
CA HIS A 538 -27.01 -14.36 -27.71
C HIS A 538 -25.72 -14.68 -26.97
N SER A 539 -24.60 -14.20 -27.49
CA SER A 539 -23.29 -14.48 -26.89
C SER A 539 -23.15 -13.73 -25.57
N CYS A 540 -23.01 -14.48 -24.48
CA CYS A 540 -22.77 -13.97 -23.15
C CYS A 540 -21.84 -14.94 -22.42
N PRO A 541 -20.63 -14.51 -22.00
CA PRO A 541 -19.80 -15.29 -21.09
C PRO A 541 -20.56 -15.53 -19.78
N MET A 542 -20.78 -16.81 -19.46
CA MET A 542 -21.55 -17.23 -18.29
C MET A 542 -20.91 -18.47 -17.69
N SER A 543 -20.84 -18.50 -16.36
CA SER A 543 -20.60 -19.74 -15.61
C SER A 543 -21.96 -20.34 -15.25
N SER A 544 -22.17 -21.61 -15.59
CA SER A 544 -23.42 -22.30 -15.30
C SER A 544 -23.19 -23.67 -14.66
N THR A 545 -24.14 -24.08 -13.83
CA THR A 545 -24.29 -25.44 -13.33
C THR A 545 -25.70 -25.89 -13.63
N VAL A 546 -25.85 -26.99 -14.37
CA VAL A 546 -27.16 -27.57 -14.73
C VAL A 546 -27.35 -28.85 -13.91
N SER A 547 -28.02 -28.72 -12.77
CA SER A 547 -28.22 -29.79 -11.80
C SER A 547 -29.44 -29.52 -10.90
N ALA A 548 -29.66 -30.35 -9.89
CA ALA A 548 -30.67 -30.11 -8.86
C ALA A 548 -30.44 -28.80 -8.06
N SER A 549 -29.19 -28.31 -8.03
CA SER A 549 -28.85 -26.97 -7.53
C SER A 549 -28.23 -26.17 -8.67
N ALA A 550 -29.08 -25.70 -9.59
CA ALA A 550 -28.61 -24.99 -10.76
C ALA A 550 -28.21 -23.54 -10.43
N SER A 551 -27.23 -23.01 -11.15
CA SER A 551 -26.78 -21.63 -11.01
C SER A 551 -26.30 -21.08 -12.35
N TRP A 552 -26.54 -19.78 -12.58
CA TRP A 552 -26.11 -19.02 -13.74
C TRP A 552 -25.53 -17.68 -13.30
N ILE A 553 -24.24 -17.49 -13.55
CA ILE A 553 -23.49 -16.29 -13.17
C ILE A 553 -22.98 -15.59 -14.43
N PHE A 554 -23.41 -14.35 -14.65
CA PHE A 554 -23.04 -13.56 -15.83
C PHE A 554 -23.16 -12.05 -15.58
N HIS A 555 -22.49 -11.24 -16.40
CA HIS A 555 -22.55 -9.78 -16.30
C HIS A 555 -23.90 -9.21 -16.72
N THR A 556 -24.38 -8.22 -15.98
CA THR A 556 -25.58 -7.41 -16.28
C THR A 556 -25.57 -6.83 -17.71
N SER A 557 -24.39 -6.57 -18.28
CA SER A 557 -24.22 -6.11 -19.66
C SER A 557 -24.71 -7.12 -20.70
N CYS A 558 -24.76 -8.43 -20.38
CA CYS A 558 -25.36 -9.42 -21.27
C CYS A 558 -26.85 -9.15 -21.53
N LEU A 559 -27.52 -8.52 -20.58
CA LEU A 559 -28.94 -8.11 -20.67
C LEU A 559 -29.09 -6.62 -20.99
N ASN A 560 -28.02 -5.97 -21.47
CA ASN A 560 -27.98 -4.51 -21.69
C ASN A 560 -28.18 -3.67 -20.41
N ASN A 561 -27.63 -4.12 -19.27
CA ASN A 561 -27.64 -3.43 -17.98
C ASN A 561 -29.05 -2.98 -17.53
N PRO A 562 -30.02 -3.90 -17.39
CA PRO A 562 -31.38 -3.53 -17.02
C PRO A 562 -31.42 -2.98 -15.59
N SER A 563 -32.31 -2.02 -15.35
CA SER A 563 -32.63 -1.55 -14.00
C SER A 563 -33.26 -2.69 -13.18
N LEU A 564 -32.90 -2.79 -11.90
CA LEU A 564 -33.50 -3.76 -10.97
C LEU A 564 -35.02 -3.55 -10.86
N GLY A 565 -35.74 -4.58 -10.43
CA GLY A 565 -37.21 -4.63 -10.34
C GLY A 565 -37.90 -5.32 -11.52
N PHE A 566 -37.13 -5.76 -12.51
CA PHE A 566 -37.60 -6.57 -13.63
C PHE A 566 -37.94 -8.00 -13.18
N LYS A 567 -38.65 -8.78 -14.02
CA LYS A 567 -39.22 -10.07 -13.60
C LYS A 567 -38.56 -11.25 -14.30
N VAL A 568 -38.48 -12.37 -13.58
CA VAL A 568 -37.99 -13.64 -14.12
C VAL A 568 -38.94 -14.79 -13.81
N ILE A 569 -38.91 -15.81 -14.66
CA ILE A 569 -39.59 -17.10 -14.48
C ILE A 569 -38.55 -18.22 -14.58
N PHE A 570 -38.56 -19.13 -13.60
CA PHE A 570 -37.79 -20.37 -13.65
C PHE A 570 -38.69 -21.49 -14.15
N GLN A 571 -38.20 -22.30 -15.08
CA GLN A 571 -38.95 -23.43 -15.61
C GLN A 571 -38.03 -24.65 -15.75
N ARG A 572 -38.57 -25.83 -15.44
CA ARG A 572 -37.96 -27.12 -15.73
C ARG A 572 -38.83 -27.86 -16.74
N GLN A 573 -38.18 -28.39 -17.77
CA GLN A 573 -38.79 -29.29 -18.74
C GLN A 573 -38.11 -30.65 -18.64
N ASN A 574 -38.87 -31.73 -18.83
CA ASN A 574 -38.30 -33.07 -18.85
C ASN A 574 -37.61 -33.36 -20.20
N SER A 575 -37.04 -34.56 -20.34
CA SER A 575 -36.39 -35.02 -21.59
C SER A 575 -37.30 -35.08 -22.83
N ALA A 576 -38.62 -34.99 -22.64
CA ALA A 576 -39.61 -34.88 -23.71
C ALA A 576 -40.00 -33.42 -24.01
N TRP A 577 -39.29 -32.43 -23.46
CA TRP A 577 -39.57 -31.00 -23.59
C TRP A 577 -40.94 -30.58 -23.04
N ALA A 578 -41.54 -31.40 -22.16
CA ALA A 578 -42.76 -31.05 -21.48
C ALA A 578 -42.42 -30.26 -20.20
N ALA A 579 -43.04 -29.10 -20.02
CA ALA A 579 -42.91 -28.33 -18.79
C ALA A 579 -43.45 -29.13 -17.60
N VAL A 580 -42.56 -29.48 -16.67
CA VAL A 580 -42.89 -30.19 -15.43
C VAL A 580 -43.00 -29.23 -14.25
N TYR A 581 -42.38 -28.06 -14.34
CA TYR A 581 -42.50 -27.00 -13.35
C TYR A 581 -42.33 -25.62 -13.99
N THR A 582 -43.12 -24.64 -13.57
CA THR A 582 -42.94 -23.22 -13.93
C THR A 582 -43.22 -22.38 -12.68
N SER A 583 -42.28 -21.54 -12.29
CA SER A 583 -42.42 -20.68 -11.11
C SER A 583 -43.43 -19.56 -11.36
N PRO A 584 -44.01 -18.97 -10.29
CA PRO A 584 -44.54 -17.61 -10.36
C PRO A 584 -43.45 -16.62 -10.79
N ALA A 585 -43.86 -15.43 -11.26
CA ALA A 585 -42.92 -14.36 -11.58
C ALA A 585 -42.17 -13.89 -10.33
N VAL A 586 -40.84 -13.96 -10.37
CA VAL A 586 -39.95 -13.50 -9.30
C VAL A 586 -39.41 -12.13 -9.67
N THR A 587 -39.48 -11.17 -8.75
CA THR A 587 -38.95 -9.82 -8.96
C THR A 587 -37.46 -9.79 -8.62
N VAL A 588 -36.64 -9.33 -9.56
CA VAL A 588 -35.18 -9.20 -9.41
C VAL A 588 -34.85 -7.91 -8.68
N SER A 589 -34.83 -7.95 -7.35
CA SER A 589 -34.54 -6.77 -6.51
C SER A 589 -33.06 -6.60 -6.17
N GLY A 590 -32.22 -7.53 -6.63
CA GLY A 590 -30.78 -7.53 -6.38
C GLY A 590 -30.04 -8.44 -7.37
N TYR A 591 -28.73 -8.54 -7.20
CA TYR A 591 -27.85 -9.28 -8.10
C TYR A 591 -27.80 -10.79 -7.83
N SER A 592 -28.41 -11.26 -6.74
CA SER A 592 -28.58 -12.68 -6.46
C SER A 592 -30.06 -12.99 -6.34
N VAL A 593 -30.54 -13.95 -7.13
CA VAL A 593 -31.95 -14.34 -7.19
C VAL A 593 -32.02 -15.85 -7.10
N SER A 594 -32.75 -16.36 -6.13
CA SER A 594 -32.92 -17.80 -5.92
C SER A 594 -34.38 -18.18 -5.99
N HIS A 595 -34.67 -19.33 -6.59
CA HIS A 595 -35.98 -19.96 -6.55
C HIS A 595 -35.84 -21.45 -6.21
N SER A 596 -36.87 -22.02 -5.56
CA SER A 596 -36.92 -23.43 -5.23
C SER A 596 -38.23 -24.06 -5.72
N GLU A 597 -38.15 -25.20 -6.40
CA GLU A 597 -39.33 -26.03 -6.63
C GLU A 597 -39.93 -26.45 -5.29
N PRO A 598 -41.26 -26.39 -5.11
CA PRO A 598 -41.92 -26.97 -3.96
C PRO A 598 -41.54 -28.46 -3.85
N ALA A 599 -41.34 -28.94 -2.62
CA ALA A 599 -41.19 -30.36 -2.38
C ALA A 599 -42.39 -31.11 -2.97
N PRO A 600 -42.20 -32.30 -3.56
CA PRO A 600 -43.31 -33.10 -4.04
C PRO A 600 -44.30 -33.32 -2.89
N MET A 601 -45.53 -32.85 -3.08
CA MET A 601 -46.59 -32.96 -2.07
C MET A 601 -46.74 -34.45 -1.72
N PRO A 602 -46.69 -34.84 -0.43
CA PRO A 602 -46.96 -36.22 -0.06
C PRO A 602 -48.36 -36.62 -0.56
N PRO A 603 -48.58 -37.89 -0.92
CA PRO A 603 -49.88 -38.34 -1.41
C PRO A 603 -50.99 -37.87 -0.47
N PRO A 604 -52.14 -37.39 -1.00
CA PRO A 604 -53.24 -36.98 -0.15
C PRO A 604 -53.61 -38.14 0.78
N THR A 605 -53.49 -37.92 2.08
CA THR A 605 -53.98 -38.87 3.08
C THR A 605 -55.48 -39.05 2.84
N PRO A 606 -56.02 -40.29 2.78
CA PRO A 606 -57.44 -40.51 2.57
C PRO A 606 -58.27 -39.69 3.57
N ALA A 607 -59.30 -39.02 3.08
CA ALA A 607 -60.18 -38.20 3.90
C ALA A 607 -60.71 -39.01 5.10
N PRO A 608 -60.58 -38.53 6.35
CA PRO A 608 -61.16 -39.23 7.49
C PRO A 608 -62.69 -39.21 7.39
N ALA A 609 -63.32 -40.33 7.73
CA ALA A 609 -64.75 -40.38 8.01
C ALA A 609 -65.12 -39.33 9.09
N PRO A 610 -66.34 -38.77 9.09
CA PRO A 610 -66.69 -37.68 9.98
C PRO A 610 -66.62 -38.15 11.44
N MET A 611 -65.76 -37.51 12.23
CA MET A 611 -65.64 -37.68 13.69
C MET A 611 -65.52 -36.30 14.36
N PRO A 612 -65.85 -36.18 15.67
CA PRO A 612 -66.52 -35.04 16.25
C PRO A 612 -65.57 -33.86 16.48
N THR A 613 -66.17 -32.68 16.64
CA THR A 613 -65.50 -31.42 16.99
C THR A 613 -64.47 -31.61 18.12
N PRO A 614 -63.19 -31.24 17.94
CA PRO A 614 -62.19 -31.40 18.97
C PRO A 614 -62.40 -30.40 20.11
N THR A 615 -62.48 -30.91 21.33
CA THR A 615 -62.38 -30.11 22.56
C THR A 615 -60.98 -29.50 22.65
N PRO A 616 -60.81 -28.20 22.95
CA PRO A 616 -59.50 -27.56 23.05
C PRO A 616 -58.64 -28.24 24.13
N ALA A 617 -57.38 -28.51 23.82
CA ALA A 617 -56.40 -28.92 24.81
C ALA A 617 -56.16 -27.76 25.82
N PRO A 618 -56.14 -28.03 27.14
CA PRO A 618 -55.93 -26.97 28.12
C PRO A 618 -54.51 -26.41 28.01
N ALA A 619 -54.41 -25.09 27.85
CA ALA A 619 -53.18 -24.34 28.04
C ALA A 619 -53.10 -23.90 29.50
N TYR A 620 -51.99 -24.21 30.17
CA TYR A 620 -51.74 -23.80 31.54
C TYR A 620 -50.80 -22.59 31.55
N THR A 621 -51.20 -21.51 32.21
CA THR A 621 -50.36 -20.33 32.44
C THR A 621 -50.08 -20.24 33.92
N PHE A 622 -48.80 -20.27 34.29
CA PHE A 622 -48.34 -20.05 35.66
C PHE A 622 -47.85 -18.61 35.80
N THR A 623 -48.37 -17.87 36.77
CA THR A 623 -47.97 -16.49 37.04
C THR A 623 -47.43 -16.40 38.46
N PHE A 624 -46.17 -15.97 38.59
CA PHE A 624 -45.51 -15.78 39.88
C PHE A 624 -45.30 -14.28 40.09
N ASN A 625 -45.84 -13.72 41.17
CA ASN A 625 -45.53 -12.37 41.60
C ASN A 625 -44.47 -12.46 42.69
N ASN A 626 -43.21 -12.18 42.34
CA ASN A 626 -42.12 -12.10 43.31
C ASN A 626 -41.32 -10.80 43.11
N ASN A 627 -40.70 -10.31 44.19
CA ASN A 627 -39.83 -9.13 44.20
C ASN A 627 -38.42 -9.51 43.71
N TYR A 628 -38.30 -9.81 42.41
CA TYR A 628 -37.03 -10.25 41.81
C TYR A 628 -35.95 -9.14 41.82
N VAL A 629 -34.70 -9.54 42.08
CA VAL A 629 -33.50 -8.71 41.86
C VAL A 629 -32.64 -9.35 40.77
N SER A 630 -31.88 -8.53 40.04
CA SER A 630 -31.03 -9.00 38.94
C SER A 630 -29.97 -9.99 39.44
N GLY A 631 -30.03 -11.24 38.98
CA GLY A 631 -29.09 -12.31 39.31
C GLY A 631 -29.70 -13.56 39.95
N ASP A 632 -30.99 -13.55 40.29
CA ASP A 632 -31.71 -14.73 40.79
C ASP A 632 -32.17 -15.64 39.63
N HIS A 633 -32.32 -16.94 39.90
CA HIS A 633 -32.88 -17.94 38.95
C HIS A 633 -34.19 -18.54 39.48
N LEU A 634 -35.19 -18.65 38.61
CA LEU A 634 -36.48 -19.27 38.90
C LEU A 634 -36.46 -20.73 38.48
N PHE A 635 -36.91 -21.61 39.37
CA PHE A 635 -37.14 -23.01 39.07
C PHE A 635 -38.60 -23.37 39.35
N LEU A 636 -39.29 -23.91 38.36
CA LEU A 636 -40.62 -24.51 38.49
C LEU A 636 -40.50 -26.02 38.33
N TYR A 637 -40.84 -26.75 39.38
CA TYR A 637 -40.90 -28.21 39.38
C TYR A 637 -42.34 -28.69 39.25
N LEU A 638 -42.58 -29.62 38.34
CA LEU A 638 -43.90 -30.19 38.06
C LEU A 638 -43.85 -31.70 38.32
N ASP A 639 -44.72 -32.16 39.20
CA ASP A 639 -45.00 -33.57 39.47
C ASP A 639 -46.32 -33.91 38.75
N THR A 640 -46.23 -34.70 37.69
CA THR A 640 -47.38 -35.00 36.82
C THR A 640 -48.09 -36.28 37.23
N ASP A 641 -47.44 -37.14 38.00
CA ASP A 641 -48.03 -38.37 38.53
C ASP A 641 -48.50 -38.25 40.00
N ASN A 642 -48.17 -37.13 40.66
CA ASN A 642 -48.46 -36.78 42.05
C ASN A 642 -47.95 -37.83 43.05
N ASN A 643 -46.79 -38.41 42.76
CA ASN A 643 -46.15 -39.41 43.61
C ASN A 643 -44.75 -38.95 44.03
N SER A 644 -44.61 -38.60 45.30
CA SER A 644 -43.34 -38.11 45.86
C SER A 644 -42.19 -39.13 45.87
N GLY A 645 -42.46 -40.39 45.54
CA GLY A 645 -41.45 -41.46 45.41
C GLY A 645 -40.86 -41.61 44.00
N THR A 646 -41.42 -40.95 43.00
CA THR A 646 -40.98 -40.97 41.60
C THR A 646 -40.43 -39.59 41.21
N GLY A 647 -39.44 -39.50 40.32
CA GLY A 647 -38.85 -38.20 39.94
C GLY A 647 -37.87 -37.59 40.97
N TYR A 648 -37.58 -36.29 40.80
CA TYR A 648 -36.62 -35.55 41.63
C TYR A 648 -37.28 -35.03 42.91
N SER A 649 -36.80 -35.48 44.07
CA SER A 649 -37.39 -35.12 45.36
C SER A 649 -37.06 -33.68 45.74
N ILE A 650 -38.07 -32.82 45.77
CA ILE A 650 -37.92 -31.43 46.21
C ILE A 650 -39.22 -30.94 46.86
N GLY A 651 -39.13 -30.23 47.98
CA GLY A 651 -40.31 -29.63 48.62
C GLY A 651 -41.43 -30.60 49.02
N GLY A 652 -41.15 -31.91 49.10
CA GLY A 652 -42.15 -32.94 49.39
C GLY A 652 -42.87 -33.52 48.16
N ILE A 653 -42.50 -33.12 46.94
CA ILE A 653 -43.00 -33.72 45.68
C ILE A 653 -41.90 -34.52 44.97
N GLY A 654 -42.33 -35.31 43.99
CA GLY A 654 -41.48 -36.12 43.13
C GLY A 654 -41.48 -35.56 41.71
N ALA A 655 -40.66 -34.54 41.45
CA ALA A 655 -40.80 -33.76 40.21
C ALA A 655 -40.36 -34.54 38.96
N ASP A 656 -41.25 -34.65 37.97
CA ASP A 656 -40.99 -35.24 36.66
C ASP A 656 -40.32 -34.25 35.70
N TYR A 657 -40.69 -32.97 35.81
CA TYR A 657 -40.20 -31.91 34.94
C TYR A 657 -39.73 -30.71 35.76
N MET A 658 -38.71 -30.03 35.25
CA MET A 658 -38.22 -28.76 35.76
C MET A 658 -38.15 -27.75 34.61
N LEU A 659 -38.66 -26.54 34.84
CA LEU A 659 -38.42 -25.38 34.00
C LEU A 659 -37.53 -24.40 34.77
N GLN A 660 -36.53 -23.87 34.09
CA GLN A 660 -35.67 -22.79 34.58
C GLN A 660 -35.78 -21.60 33.63
N ASP A 661 -35.76 -20.39 34.17
CA ASP A 661 -35.81 -19.13 33.42
C ASP A 661 -34.54 -18.78 32.64
#